data_AF-A0A834WJH7-F1
#
_entry.id   AF-A0A834WJH7-F1
#
_cell.length_a   1.000
_cell.length_b   1.000
_cell.length_c   1.000
_cell.angle_alpha   90.00
_cell.angle_beta   90.00
_cell.angle_gamma   90.00
#
_symmetry.space_group_name_H-M   'P 1'
#
loop_
_entity.id
_entity.type
_entity.pdbx_description
1 polymer ?
#
loop_
_entity_poly.entity_id
_entity_poly.type
_entity_poly.pdbx_seq_one_letter_code
_entity_poly.pdbx_strand_id
1 'polypeptide(L)'
;MGSLNPESSKAFSLCGYLWRIIRDMPKQSWAKTLEFARASKKLGQDDPRRIVHSLKVGLALTLVSFVYYLQPLYHSLGNSNAIWAVITVVVIMEFSVGATLGKGLNRIMATLLGAYLGFAVQWIANTSGDKWQAAKYEYGLTIFILTLSLVSVSGYREDKMLKMACDRVLTIILGSFIAMTVCIFIFPVWIGEDLHYLVASNIDKLGHFLQEFGERYFSSETEDGKPGNIDRSLKEKYESVLTSKTREETMANLARWEPSHGQFRFLHPWKQYLKIGNLTRQCANKIEALDFYLTSETHQTGYEVRMKIKESCQYISSECGKALKELSSEVKRMSSVSTSKDHIERAKEGVEMLNSVIESNPWEGFDVMDIVPAAAVASLLTNLVSAIETISQAVQQLVSMAHFRTTCPENSLFTMATSPASSANRIDVFWHEGMLKHDPGNGVFDSGMDPGFLDVLEKHPENSDRIRNMVSILQRGPISPYISWHLGSPALIPHLLSFHTHEYINALVQADKEGGRMLCGGTFLNPGSWDAALLAAGTTMSAMKHILDGHGKVSYALVRPPGHHAQPTQADGYCFLNNAGLAVQLALDSGCSKVAVIDIDVHYGNGTAQGFYHSNKVLTISLHMNHGSWGPSHPQNGSVDELGEGEGYGYNLNIPLPNGTGDKGYACAFNELVVPSIQKFEPDVIVLVIGQDSSAFDPNGRQCLTMEGYREIGQRVHRLSTRHCNGRLLIVQEGGYHVTYSAYCLHATLEGVLNLPSPLLEDPIAYYPEDETFSSHVIEAIKNYQKDKVPFWKAA
;
A
#
# COMPACT_ATOMS: atom_id res chain seq x y z
N MET A 1 -45.19 24.86 35.03
CA MET A 1 -45.90 25.39 33.85
C MET A 1 -44.89 26.13 32.99
N GLY A 2 -44.62 25.63 31.79
CA GLY A 2 -43.72 26.22 30.81
C GLY A 2 -43.93 25.51 29.48
N SER A 3 -44.64 26.18 28.58
CA SER A 3 -45.08 25.72 27.26
C SER A 3 -43.90 25.53 26.30
N LEU A 4 -43.83 24.37 25.64
CA LEU A 4 -42.96 24.14 24.49
C LEU A 4 -43.75 24.21 23.17
N ASN A 5 -43.07 24.79 22.18
CA ASN A 5 -43.50 25.33 20.89
C ASN A 5 -44.05 24.26 19.90
N PRO A 6 -45.03 24.56 19.01
CA PRO A 6 -45.70 23.58 18.15
C PRO A 6 -45.05 23.38 16.75
N GLU A 7 -43.74 23.60 16.58
CA GLU A 7 -43.07 23.39 15.28
C GLU A 7 -42.20 22.12 15.19
N SER A 8 -41.96 21.40 16.29
CA SER A 8 -41.17 20.15 16.28
C SER A 8 -41.94 18.91 15.80
N SER A 9 -43.26 19.02 15.55
CA SER A 9 -44.12 17.86 15.25
C SER A 9 -44.19 17.45 13.78
N LYS A 10 -43.58 18.20 12.84
CA LYS A 10 -43.67 17.90 11.40
C LYS A 10 -42.58 16.95 10.90
N ALA A 11 -41.39 16.92 11.53
CA ALA A 11 -40.31 16.01 11.14
C ALA A 11 -40.58 14.55 11.57
N PHE A 12 -41.33 14.33 12.65
CA PHE A 12 -41.72 13.00 13.14
C PHE A 12 -42.81 12.31 12.29
N SER A 13 -43.42 13.02 11.33
CA SER A 13 -44.51 12.49 10.51
C SER A 13 -44.05 11.61 9.35
N LEU A 14 -42.84 11.81 8.80
CA LEU A 14 -42.41 11.10 7.59
C LEU A 14 -41.96 9.66 7.91
N CYS A 15 -41.20 9.49 9.00
CA CYS A 15 -40.79 8.17 9.51
C CYS A 15 -42.00 7.34 9.94
N GLY A 16 -43.00 7.95 10.59
CA GLY A 16 -44.24 7.27 10.98
C GLY A 16 -45.10 6.85 9.78
N TYR A 17 -45.10 7.64 8.71
CA TYR A 17 -45.81 7.32 7.47
C TYR A 17 -45.13 6.18 6.70
N LEU A 18 -43.81 6.23 6.55
CA LEU A 18 -43.00 5.15 5.95
C LEU A 18 -43.11 3.84 6.74
N TRP A 19 -43.13 3.92 8.07
CA TRP A 19 -43.31 2.75 8.94
C TRP A 19 -44.68 2.08 8.77
N ARG A 20 -45.76 2.85 8.59
CA ARG A 20 -47.10 2.30 8.31
C ARG A 20 -47.16 1.61 6.95
N ILE A 21 -46.53 2.19 5.92
CA ILE A 21 -46.45 1.58 4.58
C ILE A 21 -45.68 0.25 4.63
N ILE A 22 -44.58 0.20 5.38
CA ILE A 22 -43.76 -1.03 5.53
C ILE A 22 -44.51 -2.10 6.33
N ARG A 23 -45.23 -1.71 7.39
CA ARG A 23 -45.97 -2.63 8.25
C ARG A 23 -47.19 -3.25 7.56
N ASP A 24 -47.88 -2.49 6.72
CA ASP A 24 -49.15 -2.91 6.11
C ASP A 24 -48.91 -3.61 4.74
N MET A 25 -47.65 -3.90 4.39
CA MET A 25 -47.26 -4.58 3.14
C MET A 25 -47.59 -6.09 3.17
N PRO A 26 -48.17 -6.68 2.11
CA PRO A 26 -48.51 -8.11 2.06
C PRO A 26 -47.28 -9.02 2.26
N LYS A 27 -47.42 -10.13 3.01
CA LYS A 27 -46.31 -11.08 3.31
C LYS A 27 -45.57 -11.59 2.06
N GLN A 28 -46.28 -11.72 0.93
CA GLN A 28 -45.71 -12.16 -0.35
C GLN A 28 -44.81 -11.08 -0.99
N SER A 29 -45.11 -9.79 -0.75
CA SER A 29 -44.25 -8.67 -1.13
C SER A 29 -43.01 -8.59 -0.25
N TRP A 30 -43.12 -8.94 1.05
CA TRP A 30 -42.00 -8.93 1.98
C TRP A 30 -40.93 -9.98 1.66
N ALA A 31 -41.35 -11.17 1.21
CA ALA A 31 -40.43 -12.19 0.71
C ALA A 31 -39.66 -11.70 -0.54
N LYS A 32 -40.35 -11.04 -1.49
CA LYS A 32 -39.71 -10.45 -2.69
C LYS A 32 -38.75 -9.32 -2.35
N THR A 33 -39.08 -8.47 -1.37
CA THR A 33 -38.19 -7.40 -0.90
C THR A 33 -36.94 -7.96 -0.21
N LEU A 34 -37.07 -9.03 0.58
CA LEU A 34 -35.93 -9.71 1.20
C LEU A 34 -35.05 -10.45 0.18
N GLU A 35 -35.64 -11.10 -0.82
CA GLU A 35 -34.88 -11.70 -1.93
C GLU A 35 -34.13 -10.64 -2.73
N PHE A 36 -34.76 -9.51 -3.04
CA PHE A 36 -34.13 -8.38 -3.69
C PHE A 36 -32.99 -7.80 -2.84
N ALA A 37 -33.17 -7.68 -1.52
CA ALA A 37 -32.13 -7.21 -0.60
C ALA A 37 -30.95 -8.19 -0.52
N ARG A 38 -31.20 -9.51 -0.50
CA ARG A 38 -30.14 -10.53 -0.55
C ARG A 38 -29.42 -10.55 -1.89
N ALA A 39 -30.14 -10.43 -3.01
CA ALA A 39 -29.55 -10.34 -4.34
C ALA A 39 -28.70 -9.06 -4.49
N SER A 40 -29.17 -7.93 -3.94
CA SER A 40 -28.42 -6.67 -3.91
C SER A 40 -27.18 -6.74 -3.01
N LYS A 41 -27.28 -7.43 -1.85
CA LYS A 41 -26.14 -7.70 -0.97
C LYS A 41 -25.09 -8.57 -1.68
N LYS A 42 -25.52 -9.61 -2.38
CA LYS A 42 -24.64 -10.48 -3.18
C LYS A 42 -23.97 -9.70 -4.31
N LEU A 43 -24.73 -8.88 -5.05
CA LEU A 43 -24.21 -8.03 -6.13
C LEU A 43 -23.18 -7.01 -5.62
N GLY A 44 -23.37 -6.48 -4.40
CA GLY A 44 -22.42 -5.58 -3.73
C GLY A 44 -21.18 -6.26 -3.17
N GLN A 45 -21.25 -7.54 -2.83
CA GLN A 45 -20.10 -8.36 -2.42
C GLN A 45 -19.21 -8.72 -3.63
N ASP A 46 -19.82 -8.91 -4.81
CA ASP A 46 -19.10 -9.28 -6.04
C ASP A 46 -18.39 -8.07 -6.69
N ASP A 47 -19.08 -6.92 -6.83
CA ASP A 47 -18.45 -5.66 -7.26
C ASP A 47 -19.21 -4.45 -6.67
N PRO A 48 -18.67 -3.76 -5.64
CA PRO A 48 -19.34 -2.64 -4.98
C PRO A 48 -19.60 -1.47 -5.94
N ARG A 49 -18.86 -1.35 -7.05
CA ARG A 49 -19.06 -0.31 -8.06
C ARG A 49 -20.43 -0.41 -8.75
N ARG A 50 -21.06 -1.59 -8.75
CA ARG A 50 -22.42 -1.80 -9.31
C ARG A 50 -23.51 -1.10 -8.51
N ILE A 51 -23.36 -1.03 -7.19
CA ILE A 51 -24.27 -0.28 -6.32
C ILE A 51 -24.08 1.22 -6.57
N VAL A 52 -22.84 1.67 -6.68
CA VAL A 52 -22.54 3.07 -7.01
C VAL A 52 -23.15 3.44 -8.37
N HIS A 53 -23.01 2.59 -9.38
CA HIS A 53 -23.61 2.82 -10.69
C HIS A 53 -25.14 2.94 -10.64
N SER A 54 -25.85 2.07 -9.92
CA SER A 54 -27.32 2.16 -9.81
C SER A 54 -27.76 3.46 -9.12
N LEU A 55 -27.02 3.93 -8.11
CA LEU A 55 -27.24 5.23 -7.48
C LEU A 55 -26.99 6.39 -8.45
N LYS A 56 -25.94 6.32 -9.28
CA LYS A 56 -25.67 7.32 -10.33
C LYS A 56 -26.81 7.41 -11.34
N VAL A 57 -27.35 6.28 -11.78
CA VAL A 57 -28.50 6.25 -12.68
C VAL A 57 -29.70 6.94 -12.03
N GLY A 58 -30.01 6.61 -10.77
CA GLY A 58 -31.07 7.28 -10.02
C GLY A 58 -30.87 8.79 -9.86
N LEU A 59 -29.63 9.22 -9.57
CA LEU A 59 -29.29 10.63 -9.45
C LEU A 59 -29.39 11.37 -10.79
N ALA A 60 -28.89 10.80 -11.90
CA ALA A 60 -29.02 11.41 -13.22
C ALA A 60 -30.48 11.58 -13.64
N LEU A 61 -31.33 10.57 -13.37
CA LEU A 61 -32.78 10.65 -13.60
C LEU A 61 -33.45 11.71 -12.72
N THR A 62 -32.99 11.87 -11.49
CA THR A 62 -33.51 12.89 -10.58
C THR A 62 -33.10 14.28 -11.04
N LEU A 63 -31.84 14.49 -11.42
CA LEU A 63 -31.31 15.76 -11.89
C LEU A 63 -31.98 16.21 -13.20
N VAL A 64 -32.11 15.32 -14.18
CA VAL A 64 -32.82 15.65 -15.44
C VAL A 64 -34.30 15.97 -15.16
N SER A 65 -34.90 15.32 -14.16
CA SER A 65 -36.28 15.61 -13.74
C SER A 65 -36.39 16.95 -12.98
N PHE A 66 -35.38 17.31 -12.19
CA PHE A 66 -35.35 18.55 -11.43
C PHE A 66 -35.24 19.79 -12.32
N VAL A 67 -34.54 19.68 -13.45
CA VAL A 67 -34.45 20.76 -14.46
C VAL A 67 -35.84 21.18 -14.95
N TYR A 68 -36.86 20.32 -14.88
CA TYR A 68 -38.24 20.67 -15.24
C TYR A 68 -38.94 21.60 -14.23
N TYR A 69 -38.52 21.60 -12.97
CA TYR A 69 -39.10 22.49 -11.96
C TYR A 69 -38.48 23.89 -11.98
N LEU A 70 -37.41 24.09 -12.77
CA LEU A 70 -36.77 25.39 -12.97
C LEU A 70 -37.49 26.16 -14.11
N GLN A 71 -38.43 27.01 -13.70
CA GLN A 71 -39.35 27.80 -14.55
C GLN A 71 -38.70 28.53 -15.76
N PRO A 72 -37.48 29.10 -15.67
CA PRO A 72 -36.83 29.76 -16.81
C PRO A 72 -36.36 28.81 -17.92
N LEU A 73 -35.95 27.58 -17.58
CA LEU A 73 -35.44 26.58 -18.52
C LEU A 73 -36.58 25.80 -19.21
N TYR A 74 -37.68 25.57 -18.48
CA TYR A 74 -38.86 24.86 -18.97
C TYR A 74 -39.59 25.61 -20.09
N HIS A 75 -39.74 26.93 -19.98
CA HIS A 75 -40.45 27.74 -20.98
C HIS A 75 -39.76 27.77 -22.35
N SER A 76 -38.46 27.48 -22.39
CA SER A 76 -37.65 27.42 -23.62
C SER A 76 -37.71 26.06 -24.34
N LEU A 77 -38.14 24.97 -23.69
CA LEU A 77 -37.98 23.58 -24.20
C LEU A 77 -39.28 22.87 -24.64
N GLY A 78 -40.45 23.51 -24.50
CA GLY A 78 -41.73 23.04 -25.05
C GLY A 78 -42.38 21.88 -24.29
N ASN A 79 -43.70 21.97 -24.06
CA ASN A 79 -44.47 21.14 -23.13
C ASN A 79 -44.48 19.62 -23.38
N SER A 80 -44.03 19.10 -24.53
CA SER A 80 -44.17 17.67 -24.92
C SER A 80 -42.84 16.90 -25.11
N ASN A 81 -41.69 17.58 -25.02
CA ASN A 81 -40.40 16.99 -25.41
C ASN A 81 -39.53 16.51 -24.23
N ALA A 82 -39.96 16.73 -22.99
CA ALA A 82 -39.24 16.38 -21.76
C ALA A 82 -38.93 14.88 -21.62
N ILE A 83 -39.86 14.00 -22.03
CA ILE A 83 -39.67 12.55 -21.90
C ILE A 83 -38.41 12.05 -22.63
N TRP A 84 -37.99 12.74 -23.69
CA TRP A 84 -36.81 12.37 -24.48
C TRP A 84 -35.50 12.57 -23.72
N ALA A 85 -35.39 13.55 -22.81
CA ALA A 85 -34.18 13.71 -22.01
C ALA A 85 -34.06 12.59 -20.96
N VAL A 86 -35.18 12.19 -20.34
CA VAL A 86 -35.24 11.08 -19.37
C VAL A 86 -34.91 9.75 -20.05
N ILE A 87 -35.55 9.44 -21.19
CA ILE A 87 -35.25 8.24 -21.99
C ILE A 87 -33.78 8.26 -22.45
N THR A 88 -33.24 9.44 -22.77
CA THR A 88 -31.83 9.58 -23.15
C THR A 88 -30.91 9.13 -22.01
N VAL A 89 -31.11 9.62 -20.79
CA VAL A 89 -30.34 9.17 -19.62
C VAL A 89 -30.43 7.65 -19.45
N VAL A 90 -31.63 7.06 -19.53
CA VAL A 90 -31.81 5.60 -19.39
C VAL A 90 -31.04 4.79 -20.44
N VAL A 91 -31.02 5.26 -21.69
CA VAL A 91 -30.44 4.49 -22.81
C VAL A 91 -28.92 4.65 -22.91
N ILE A 92 -28.37 5.79 -22.50
CA ILE A 92 -26.93 6.06 -22.66
C ILE A 92 -26.12 5.74 -21.40
N MET A 93 -26.73 5.79 -20.22
CA MET A 93 -26.03 5.49 -18.97
C MET A 93 -25.56 4.04 -18.97
N GLU A 94 -24.26 3.87 -18.85
CA GLU A 94 -23.60 2.58 -18.82
C GLU A 94 -22.67 2.49 -17.61
N PHE A 95 -22.24 1.26 -17.30
CA PHE A 95 -21.45 1.00 -16.10
C PHE A 95 -20.16 1.83 -16.04
N SER A 96 -19.49 2.03 -17.19
CA SER A 96 -18.26 2.82 -17.29
C SER A 96 -18.48 4.19 -17.94
N VAL A 97 -17.53 5.09 -17.64
CA VAL A 97 -17.52 6.46 -18.17
C VAL A 97 -17.35 6.44 -19.69
N GLY A 98 -16.38 5.67 -20.22
CA GLY A 98 -16.15 5.56 -21.66
C GLY A 98 -17.36 5.02 -22.43
N ALA A 99 -18.09 4.05 -21.87
CA ALA A 99 -19.32 3.54 -22.49
C ALA A 99 -20.43 4.59 -22.53
N THR A 100 -20.62 5.33 -21.44
CA THR A 100 -21.63 6.41 -21.35
C THR A 100 -21.32 7.54 -22.33
N LEU A 101 -20.05 7.96 -22.40
CA LEU A 101 -19.56 8.97 -23.34
C LEU A 101 -19.76 8.54 -24.80
N GLY A 102 -19.34 7.32 -25.14
CA GLY A 102 -19.48 6.76 -26.48
C GLY A 102 -20.95 6.66 -26.90
N LYS A 103 -21.85 6.16 -26.03
CA LYS A 103 -23.29 6.10 -26.32
C LYS A 103 -23.92 7.49 -26.42
N GLY A 104 -23.55 8.42 -25.52
CA GLY A 104 -24.05 9.80 -25.53
C GLY A 104 -23.71 10.54 -26.82
N LEU A 105 -22.43 10.53 -27.21
CA LEU A 105 -21.96 11.18 -28.44
C LEU A 105 -22.55 10.53 -29.70
N ASN A 106 -22.60 9.19 -29.76
CA ASN A 106 -23.24 8.49 -30.87
C ASN A 106 -24.72 8.83 -30.99
N ARG A 107 -25.43 8.97 -29.87
CA ARG A 107 -26.85 9.35 -29.84
C ARG A 107 -27.06 10.79 -30.32
N ILE A 108 -26.20 11.73 -29.89
CA ILE A 108 -26.24 13.12 -30.38
C ILE A 108 -26.00 13.15 -31.90
N MET A 109 -24.95 12.48 -32.38
CA MET A 109 -24.61 12.43 -33.81
C MET A 109 -25.69 11.77 -34.66
N ALA A 110 -26.26 10.65 -34.22
CA ALA A 110 -27.37 9.98 -34.91
C ALA A 110 -28.61 10.88 -35.01
N THR A 111 -28.91 11.64 -33.96
CA THR A 111 -30.03 12.59 -33.93
C THR A 111 -29.79 13.77 -34.87
N LEU A 112 -28.58 14.35 -34.86
CA LEU A 112 -28.18 15.43 -35.77
C LEU A 112 -28.24 14.99 -37.24
N LEU A 113 -27.74 13.79 -37.53
CA LEU A 113 -27.79 13.22 -38.88
C LEU A 113 -29.24 12.97 -39.33
N GLY A 114 -30.09 12.45 -38.43
CA GLY A 114 -31.52 12.30 -38.68
C GLY A 114 -32.22 13.63 -38.97
N ALA A 115 -31.91 14.68 -38.21
CA ALA A 115 -32.44 16.03 -38.43
C ALA A 115 -31.96 16.62 -39.77
N TYR A 116 -30.68 16.45 -40.10
CA TYR A 116 -30.10 16.89 -41.38
C TYR A 116 -30.75 16.18 -42.58
N LEU A 117 -30.90 14.86 -42.51
CA LEU A 117 -31.59 14.07 -43.55
C LEU A 117 -33.05 14.51 -43.70
N GLY A 118 -33.76 14.77 -42.59
CA GLY A 118 -35.12 15.30 -42.61
C GLY A 118 -35.21 16.67 -43.31
N PHE A 119 -34.28 17.57 -43.03
CA PHE A 119 -34.19 18.86 -43.70
C PHE A 119 -33.87 18.74 -45.19
N ALA A 120 -32.92 17.88 -45.56
CA ALA A 120 -32.55 17.63 -46.95
C ALA A 120 -33.74 17.11 -47.78
N VAL A 121 -34.53 16.20 -47.22
CA VAL A 121 -35.76 15.70 -47.86
C VAL A 121 -36.81 16.80 -48.02
N GLN A 122 -37.03 17.63 -46.99
CA GLN A 122 -37.97 18.75 -47.07
C GLN A 122 -37.54 19.78 -48.12
N TRP A 123 -36.24 20.06 -48.20
CA TRP A 123 -35.66 20.96 -49.18
C TRP A 123 -35.84 20.40 -50.60
N ILE A 124 -35.54 19.12 -50.83
CA ILE A 124 -35.78 18.45 -52.12
C ILE A 124 -37.26 18.51 -52.49
N ALA A 125 -38.17 18.20 -51.56
CA ALA A 125 -39.61 18.24 -51.79
C ALA A 125 -40.11 19.64 -52.19
N ASN A 126 -39.60 20.69 -51.53
CA ASN A 126 -39.98 22.09 -51.81
C ASN A 126 -39.39 22.61 -53.13
N THR A 127 -38.24 22.08 -53.57
CA THR A 127 -37.53 22.55 -54.78
C THR A 127 -38.00 21.82 -56.05
N SER A 128 -38.65 20.66 -55.91
CA SER A 128 -38.95 19.73 -57.02
C SER A 128 -40.36 19.87 -57.63
N GLY A 129 -40.98 21.06 -57.59
CA GLY A 129 -42.39 21.28 -58.00
C GLY A 129 -42.82 20.57 -59.31
N ASP A 130 -44.07 20.06 -59.33
CA ASP A 130 -44.92 19.47 -60.40
C ASP A 130 -44.32 18.66 -61.57
N LYS A 131 -43.01 18.39 -61.62
CA LYS A 131 -42.36 17.81 -62.80
C LYS A 131 -41.41 16.65 -62.49
N TRP A 132 -41.79 15.69 -61.65
CA TRP A 132 -41.10 14.39 -61.60
C TRP A 132 -42.07 13.23 -61.35
N GLN A 133 -42.32 12.42 -62.39
CA GLN A 133 -42.86 11.07 -62.26
C GLN A 133 -41.69 10.10 -61.99
N ALA A 134 -41.45 9.73 -60.74
CA ALA A 134 -40.46 8.70 -60.36
C ALA A 134 -41.06 7.63 -59.43
N ALA A 135 -42.20 7.08 -59.85
CA ALA A 135 -43.08 6.22 -59.06
C ALA A 135 -42.59 4.78 -58.75
N LYS A 136 -41.29 4.49 -58.65
CA LYS A 136 -40.83 3.11 -58.28
C LYS A 136 -39.69 2.99 -57.27
N TYR A 137 -38.87 4.02 -57.05
CA TYR A 137 -37.84 4.00 -56.00
C TYR A 137 -38.22 4.84 -54.78
N GLU A 138 -39.29 5.64 -54.88
CA GLU A 138 -39.76 6.49 -53.79
C GLU A 138 -40.46 5.69 -52.70
N TYR A 139 -41.23 4.63 -52.97
CA TYR A 139 -41.96 3.95 -51.89
C TYR A 139 -41.04 3.27 -50.87
N GLY A 140 -39.95 2.62 -51.29
CA GLY A 140 -39.03 1.97 -50.34
C GLY A 140 -38.23 2.98 -49.50
N LEU A 141 -37.71 4.03 -50.14
CA LEU A 141 -36.94 5.08 -49.48
C LEU A 141 -37.84 5.98 -48.62
N THR A 142 -39.03 6.33 -49.12
CA THR A 142 -40.04 7.09 -48.40
C THR A 142 -40.68 6.27 -47.30
N ILE A 143 -40.92 4.96 -47.44
CA ILE A 143 -41.35 4.11 -46.31
C ILE A 143 -40.21 3.99 -45.29
N PHE A 144 -38.96 3.79 -45.69
CA PHE A 144 -37.84 3.76 -44.75
C PHE A 144 -37.68 5.08 -44.00
N ILE A 145 -37.75 6.21 -44.71
CA ILE A 145 -37.65 7.56 -44.16
C ILE A 145 -38.90 7.95 -43.38
N LEU A 146 -40.12 7.58 -43.81
CA LEU A 146 -41.34 7.76 -43.03
C LEU A 146 -41.30 6.90 -41.79
N THR A 147 -40.85 5.65 -41.85
CA THR A 147 -40.80 4.78 -40.66
C THR A 147 -39.74 5.29 -39.69
N LEU A 148 -38.58 5.73 -40.19
CA LEU A 148 -37.55 6.40 -39.39
C LEU A 148 -38.06 7.71 -38.78
N SER A 149 -38.82 8.51 -39.55
CA SER A 149 -39.39 9.78 -39.11
C SER A 149 -40.64 9.61 -38.25
N LEU A 150 -41.42 8.55 -38.40
CA LEU A 150 -42.64 8.27 -37.63
C LEU A 150 -42.29 7.59 -36.30
N VAL A 151 -41.20 6.82 -36.25
CA VAL A 151 -40.59 6.33 -35.01
C VAL A 151 -39.84 7.46 -34.30
N SER A 152 -39.19 8.36 -35.04
CA SER A 152 -38.56 9.55 -34.45
C SER A 152 -39.59 10.61 -34.06
N VAL A 153 -40.71 10.73 -34.76
CA VAL A 153 -41.74 11.79 -34.68
C VAL A 153 -43.13 11.15 -34.67
N SER A 154 -43.46 10.36 -33.65
CA SER A 154 -44.87 10.06 -33.40
C SER A 154 -45.46 11.21 -32.57
N GLY A 155 -46.16 12.11 -33.26
CA GLY A 155 -46.98 13.14 -32.63
C GLY A 155 -46.93 14.50 -33.33
N TYR A 156 -47.97 14.74 -34.14
CA TYR A 156 -48.44 16.03 -34.67
C TYR A 156 -47.78 16.63 -35.91
N ARG A 157 -48.60 16.68 -36.97
CA ARG A 157 -48.45 17.51 -38.17
C ARG A 157 -48.83 18.95 -37.81
N GLU A 158 -47.89 19.87 -37.95
CA GLU A 158 -48.13 21.31 -38.16
C GLU A 158 -46.78 21.96 -38.58
N ASP A 159 -46.83 23.16 -39.16
CA ASP A 159 -45.75 23.94 -39.81
C ASP A 159 -44.53 24.32 -38.92
N LYS A 160 -44.24 23.53 -37.88
CA LYS A 160 -43.17 23.72 -36.89
C LYS A 160 -42.21 22.52 -36.81
N MET A 161 -42.05 21.74 -37.89
CA MET A 161 -41.15 20.56 -37.88
C MET A 161 -39.71 20.91 -37.49
N LEU A 162 -39.19 22.06 -37.96
CA LEU A 162 -37.84 22.53 -37.61
C LEU A 162 -37.70 22.89 -36.13
N LYS A 163 -38.67 23.63 -35.57
CA LYS A 163 -38.65 24.00 -34.15
C LYS A 163 -38.74 22.75 -33.26
N MET A 164 -39.59 21.79 -33.63
CA MET A 164 -39.74 20.53 -32.90
C MET A 164 -38.47 19.66 -32.98
N ALA A 165 -37.79 19.61 -34.13
CA ALA A 165 -36.53 18.91 -34.29
C ALA A 165 -35.41 19.56 -33.45
N CYS A 166 -35.32 20.89 -33.45
CA CYS A 166 -34.38 21.63 -32.60
C CYS A 166 -34.64 21.37 -31.11
N ASP A 167 -35.90 21.40 -30.67
CA ASP A 167 -36.26 21.14 -29.28
C ASP A 167 -35.86 19.71 -28.85
N ARG A 168 -35.99 18.72 -29.74
CA ARG A 168 -35.54 17.34 -29.47
C ARG A 168 -34.04 17.16 -29.42
N VAL A 169 -33.32 17.82 -30.32
CA VAL A 169 -31.86 17.85 -30.28
C VAL A 169 -31.39 18.48 -28.96
N LEU A 170 -32.00 19.59 -28.53
CA LEU A 170 -31.68 20.25 -27.28
C LEU A 170 -31.97 19.38 -26.04
N THR A 171 -33.11 18.69 -25.99
CA THR A 171 -33.43 17.79 -24.86
C THR A 171 -32.54 16.56 -24.81
N ILE A 172 -32.13 16.01 -25.96
CA ILE A 172 -31.15 14.91 -26.04
C ILE A 172 -29.76 15.38 -25.60
N ILE A 173 -29.33 16.58 -26.01
CA ILE A 173 -28.06 17.18 -25.57
C ILE A 173 -28.09 17.39 -24.05
N LEU A 174 -29.16 17.95 -23.49
CA LEU A 174 -29.32 18.16 -22.06
C LEU A 174 -29.26 16.85 -21.27
N GLY A 175 -30.02 15.83 -21.68
CA GLY A 175 -30.00 14.51 -21.04
C GLY A 175 -28.61 13.84 -21.14
N SER A 176 -27.95 13.98 -22.29
CA SER A 176 -26.58 13.46 -22.49
C SER A 176 -25.57 14.18 -21.61
N PHE A 177 -25.65 15.51 -21.52
CA PHE A 177 -24.77 16.32 -20.69
C PHE A 177 -24.88 15.96 -19.20
N ILE A 178 -26.11 15.83 -18.68
CA ILE A 178 -26.35 15.45 -17.28
C ILE A 178 -25.81 14.05 -17.00
N ALA A 179 -26.09 13.07 -17.89
CA ALA A 179 -25.57 11.71 -17.75
C ALA A 179 -24.04 11.66 -17.75
N MET A 180 -23.39 12.35 -18.69
CA MET A 180 -21.92 12.43 -18.78
C MET A 180 -21.33 13.10 -17.53
N THR A 181 -21.93 14.20 -17.06
CA THR A 181 -21.49 14.92 -15.85
C THR A 181 -21.57 14.02 -14.61
N VAL A 182 -22.71 13.35 -14.39
CA VAL A 182 -22.87 12.42 -13.27
C VAL A 182 -21.87 11.27 -13.34
N CYS A 183 -21.65 10.68 -14.52
CA CYS A 183 -20.71 9.58 -14.68
C CYS A 183 -19.25 9.99 -14.42
N ILE A 184 -18.83 11.19 -14.86
CA ILE A 184 -17.46 11.68 -14.73
C ILE A 184 -17.15 12.16 -13.30
N PHE A 185 -18.06 12.91 -12.67
CA PHE A 185 -17.75 13.60 -11.42
C PHE A 185 -18.16 12.83 -10.16
N ILE A 186 -19.02 11.83 -10.27
CA ILE A 186 -19.52 11.07 -9.12
C ILE A 186 -18.95 9.65 -9.19
N PHE A 187 -17.93 9.38 -8.37
CA PHE A 187 -17.25 8.07 -8.24
C PHE A 187 -16.95 7.38 -9.58
N PRO A 188 -16.20 8.01 -10.51
CA PRO A 188 -16.07 7.52 -11.89
C PRO A 188 -15.55 6.08 -11.97
N VAL A 189 -16.07 5.32 -12.95
CA VAL A 189 -15.64 3.94 -13.24
C VAL A 189 -14.93 3.94 -14.60
N TRP A 190 -13.61 3.82 -14.57
CA TRP A 190 -12.73 3.89 -15.74
C TRP A 190 -12.45 2.49 -16.29
N ILE A 191 -12.93 2.20 -17.49
CA ILE A 191 -12.74 0.88 -18.13
C ILE A 191 -11.32 0.74 -18.71
N GLY A 192 -10.64 1.86 -19.00
CA GLY A 192 -9.24 1.87 -19.40
C GLY A 192 -8.31 1.37 -18.30
N GLU A 193 -8.61 1.70 -17.04
CA GLU A 193 -7.88 1.21 -15.87
C GLU A 193 -8.12 -0.30 -15.66
N ASP A 194 -9.36 -0.78 -15.80
CA ASP A 194 -9.67 -2.21 -15.75
C ASP A 194 -8.93 -2.99 -16.87
N LEU A 195 -8.83 -2.44 -18.09
CA LEU A 195 -8.05 -3.02 -19.20
C LEU A 195 -6.56 -3.08 -18.86
N HIS A 196 -6.03 -1.98 -18.32
CA HIS A 196 -4.63 -1.87 -17.93
C HIS A 196 -4.23 -2.97 -16.94
N TYR A 197 -5.00 -3.12 -15.86
CA TYR A 197 -4.77 -4.16 -14.87
C TYR A 197 -4.96 -5.57 -15.42
N LEU A 198 -5.93 -5.78 -16.33
CA LEU A 198 -6.14 -7.06 -16.98
C LEU A 198 -4.93 -7.48 -17.81
N VAL A 199 -4.39 -6.58 -18.64
CA VAL A 199 -3.22 -6.87 -19.47
C VAL A 199 -1.99 -7.17 -18.60
N ALA A 200 -1.73 -6.38 -17.56
CA ALA A 200 -0.64 -6.66 -16.62
C ALA A 200 -0.83 -8.01 -15.91
N SER A 201 -2.02 -8.29 -15.40
CA SER A 201 -2.33 -9.56 -14.72
C SER A 201 -2.19 -10.76 -15.65
N ASN A 202 -2.55 -10.62 -16.93
CA ASN A 202 -2.38 -11.69 -17.91
C ASN A 202 -0.91 -12.04 -18.15
N ILE A 203 -0.01 -11.04 -18.17
CA ILE A 203 1.45 -11.27 -18.25
C ILE A 203 1.96 -11.97 -16.97
N ASP A 204 1.52 -11.52 -15.79
CA ASP A 204 1.94 -12.08 -14.49
C ASP A 204 1.57 -13.55 -14.33
N LYS A 205 0.37 -13.94 -14.76
CA LYS A 205 -0.10 -15.34 -14.75
C LYS A 205 0.84 -16.27 -15.53
N LEU A 206 1.37 -15.82 -16.67
CA LEU A 206 2.33 -16.59 -17.45
C LEU A 206 3.69 -16.69 -16.73
N GLY A 207 4.13 -15.61 -16.09
CA GLY A 207 5.36 -15.60 -15.30
C GLY A 207 5.30 -16.55 -14.11
N HIS A 208 4.17 -16.59 -13.42
CA HIS A 208 3.91 -17.56 -12.34
C HIS A 208 3.98 -19.01 -12.82
N PHE A 209 3.37 -19.34 -13.96
CA PHE A 209 3.44 -20.69 -14.52
C PHE A 209 4.90 -21.10 -14.80
N LEU A 210 5.70 -20.24 -15.44
CA LEU A 210 7.08 -20.58 -15.81
C LEU A 210 8.02 -20.72 -14.60
N GLN A 211 7.79 -19.99 -13.51
CA GLN A 211 8.58 -20.19 -12.29
C GLN A 211 8.32 -21.54 -11.64
N GLU A 212 7.07 -22.02 -11.67
CA GLU A 212 6.68 -23.31 -11.09
C GLU A 212 6.97 -24.50 -12.02
N PHE A 213 7.01 -24.26 -13.35
CA PHE A 213 7.22 -25.31 -14.35
C PHE A 213 8.55 -26.07 -14.16
N GLY A 214 9.66 -25.35 -14.02
CA GLY A 214 11.00 -25.94 -13.97
C GLY A 214 11.20 -26.88 -12.77
N GLU A 215 10.64 -26.57 -11.62
CA GLU A 215 10.72 -27.46 -10.46
C GLU A 215 9.87 -28.72 -10.65
N ARG A 216 8.66 -28.56 -11.21
CA ARG A 216 7.70 -29.66 -11.38
C ARG A 216 8.11 -30.66 -12.45
N TYR A 217 8.57 -30.19 -13.61
CA TYR A 217 8.94 -31.08 -14.72
C TYR A 217 10.14 -31.98 -14.40
N PHE A 218 11.02 -31.56 -13.49
CA PHE A 218 12.26 -32.27 -13.13
C PHE A 218 12.28 -32.81 -11.68
N SER A 219 11.11 -32.94 -11.05
CA SER A 219 10.95 -33.56 -9.73
C SER A 219 10.83 -35.09 -9.83
N SER A 220 11.48 -35.84 -8.94
CA SER A 220 11.30 -37.28 -8.78
C SER A 220 10.09 -37.55 -7.89
N GLU A 221 9.16 -38.40 -8.32
CA GLU A 221 8.00 -38.78 -7.48
C GLU A 221 8.45 -39.41 -6.16
N THR A 222 8.09 -38.79 -5.02
CA THR A 222 7.90 -39.48 -3.74
C THR A 222 6.85 -38.77 -2.91
N GLU A 223 5.85 -39.56 -2.48
CA GLU A 223 4.94 -39.34 -1.35
C GLU A 223 3.83 -38.27 -1.46
N ASP A 224 2.88 -38.47 -2.39
CA ASP A 224 1.48 -38.76 -2.01
C ASP A 224 0.65 -39.00 -3.29
N GLY A 225 0.05 -40.18 -3.40
CA GLY A 225 -0.72 -40.62 -4.57
C GLY A 225 -2.08 -39.92 -4.73
N LYS A 226 -2.11 -38.59 -4.90
CA LYS A 226 -3.28 -37.83 -5.32
C LYS A 226 -2.94 -36.77 -6.38
N PRO A 227 -3.06 -37.09 -7.68
CA PRO A 227 -3.17 -36.06 -8.70
C PRO A 227 -4.58 -35.47 -8.59
N GLY A 228 -4.78 -34.19 -8.23
CA GLY A 228 -6.17 -33.71 -8.29
C GLY A 228 -6.63 -32.35 -7.78
N ASN A 229 -5.80 -31.47 -7.19
CA ASN A 229 -6.32 -30.13 -6.80
C ASN A 229 -5.38 -28.96 -7.09
N ILE A 230 -4.06 -29.15 -6.98
CA ILE A 230 -3.07 -28.10 -7.26
C ILE A 230 -2.85 -27.92 -8.77
N ASP A 231 -2.90 -29.01 -9.53
CA ASP A 231 -2.70 -29.02 -10.99
C ASP A 231 -3.82 -28.26 -11.73
N ARG A 232 -5.05 -28.42 -11.23
CA ARG A 232 -6.21 -27.65 -11.71
C ARG A 232 -6.04 -26.14 -11.47
N SER A 233 -5.44 -25.74 -10.35
CA SER A 233 -5.23 -24.32 -9.98
C SER A 233 -4.21 -23.59 -10.88
N LEU A 234 -3.14 -24.26 -11.35
CA LEU A 234 -2.19 -23.65 -12.28
C LEU A 234 -2.76 -23.50 -13.69
N LYS A 235 -3.45 -24.54 -14.15
CA LYS A 235 -4.10 -24.58 -15.46
C LYS A 235 -5.21 -23.52 -15.58
N GLU A 236 -6.07 -23.43 -14.58
CA GLU A 236 -7.14 -22.42 -14.50
C GLU A 236 -6.59 -20.97 -14.58
N LYS A 237 -5.37 -20.73 -14.09
CA LYS A 237 -4.75 -19.39 -14.11
C LYS A 237 -4.39 -18.93 -15.53
N TYR A 238 -3.69 -19.74 -16.34
CA TYR A 238 -3.28 -19.30 -17.68
C TYR A 238 -4.39 -19.48 -18.74
N GLU A 239 -5.33 -20.41 -18.58
CA GLU A 239 -6.48 -20.57 -19.51
C GLU A 239 -7.34 -19.31 -19.60
N SER A 240 -7.45 -18.55 -18.49
CA SER A 240 -8.12 -17.25 -18.48
C SER A 240 -7.47 -16.23 -19.43
N VAL A 241 -6.18 -16.39 -19.74
CA VAL A 241 -5.44 -15.56 -20.71
C VAL A 241 -5.84 -15.93 -22.12
N LEU A 242 -5.97 -17.22 -22.45
CA LEU A 242 -6.34 -17.71 -23.78
C LEU A 242 -7.70 -17.16 -24.26
N THR A 243 -8.66 -17.05 -23.34
CA THR A 243 -10.03 -16.61 -23.61
C THR A 243 -10.25 -15.10 -23.48
N SER A 244 -9.20 -14.32 -23.21
CA SER A 244 -9.28 -12.88 -22.89
C SER A 244 -9.63 -11.93 -24.05
N LYS A 245 -9.49 -12.38 -25.31
CA LYS A 245 -9.51 -11.51 -26.51
C LYS A 245 -10.71 -10.58 -26.58
N THR A 246 -11.93 -11.13 -26.56
CA THR A 246 -13.18 -10.35 -26.72
C THR A 246 -13.34 -9.31 -25.62
N ARG A 247 -12.93 -9.66 -24.39
CA ARG A 247 -13.00 -8.78 -23.23
C ARG A 247 -12.04 -7.60 -23.37
N GLU A 248 -10.79 -7.84 -23.76
CA GLU A 248 -9.80 -6.79 -24.00
C GLU A 248 -10.22 -5.85 -25.14
N GLU A 249 -10.68 -6.38 -26.28
CA GLU A 249 -11.16 -5.59 -27.42
C GLU A 249 -12.35 -4.70 -27.06
N THR A 250 -13.28 -5.25 -26.27
CA THR A 250 -14.43 -4.48 -25.78
C THR A 250 -13.98 -3.35 -24.87
N MET A 251 -13.12 -3.63 -23.89
CA MET A 251 -12.62 -2.61 -22.95
C MET A 251 -11.83 -1.52 -23.66
N ALA A 252 -10.94 -1.86 -24.61
CA ALA A 252 -10.17 -0.87 -25.37
C ALA A 252 -11.06 0.04 -26.24
N ASN A 253 -12.11 -0.52 -26.84
CA ASN A 253 -13.07 0.24 -27.63
C ASN A 253 -13.89 1.22 -26.79
N LEU A 254 -14.14 0.91 -25.51
CA LEU A 254 -14.83 1.81 -24.59
C LEU A 254 -13.86 2.84 -24.00
N ALA A 255 -12.64 2.44 -23.63
CA ALA A 255 -11.61 3.29 -23.03
C ALA A 255 -11.17 4.45 -23.94
N ARG A 256 -11.25 4.29 -25.27
CA ARG A 256 -10.93 5.35 -26.24
C ARG A 256 -11.77 6.62 -26.09
N TRP A 257 -12.95 6.50 -25.48
CA TRP A 257 -13.89 7.61 -25.27
C TRP A 257 -13.63 8.35 -23.96
N GLU A 258 -12.74 7.84 -23.11
CA GLU A 258 -12.51 8.42 -21.78
C GLU A 258 -11.71 9.73 -21.86
N PRO A 259 -12.08 10.74 -21.06
CA PRO A 259 -11.22 11.90 -20.83
C PRO A 259 -9.92 11.49 -20.11
N SER A 260 -8.96 12.41 -20.05
CA SER A 260 -7.76 12.21 -19.22
C SER A 260 -8.14 11.97 -17.75
N HIS A 261 -7.60 10.91 -17.15
CA HIS A 261 -7.86 10.53 -15.77
C HIS A 261 -6.67 9.75 -15.20
N GLY A 262 -6.39 9.91 -13.90
CA GLY A 262 -5.25 9.27 -13.25
C GLY A 262 -3.94 9.52 -14.02
N GLN A 263 -3.29 8.44 -14.45
CA GLN A 263 -2.06 8.47 -15.26
C GLN A 263 -2.33 8.31 -16.77
N PHE A 264 -3.59 8.12 -17.16
CA PHE A 264 -4.02 7.95 -18.55
C PHE A 264 -4.33 9.30 -19.19
N ARG A 265 -3.59 9.65 -20.23
CA ARG A 265 -3.78 10.89 -20.97
C ARG A 265 -4.95 10.77 -21.95
N PHE A 266 -5.45 11.91 -22.40
CA PHE A 266 -6.41 11.92 -23.52
C PHE A 266 -5.77 11.28 -24.75
N LEU A 267 -6.52 10.44 -25.47
CA LEU A 267 -6.03 9.62 -26.60
C LEU A 267 -4.89 8.65 -26.22
N HIS A 268 -4.94 8.09 -25.01
CA HIS A 268 -4.03 7.03 -24.56
C HIS A 268 -3.92 5.87 -25.58
N PRO A 269 -2.74 5.25 -25.77
CA PRO A 269 -2.51 4.25 -26.83
C PRO A 269 -3.12 2.87 -26.55
N TRP A 270 -4.44 2.79 -26.38
CA TRP A 270 -5.18 1.55 -26.08
C TRP A 270 -4.98 0.44 -27.14
N LYS A 271 -4.66 0.79 -28.39
CA LYS A 271 -4.30 -0.19 -29.44
C LYS A 271 -3.05 -1.00 -29.08
N GLN A 272 -2.10 -0.39 -28.37
CA GLN A 272 -0.87 -1.06 -27.97
C GLN A 272 -1.15 -2.11 -26.87
N TYR A 273 -2.12 -1.88 -25.99
CA TYR A 273 -2.58 -2.88 -25.03
C TYR A 273 -3.15 -4.13 -25.73
N LEU A 274 -3.90 -3.97 -26.81
CA LEU A 274 -4.40 -5.09 -27.62
C LEU A 274 -3.27 -5.89 -28.29
N LYS A 275 -2.23 -5.18 -28.76
CA LYS A 275 -1.02 -5.82 -29.32
C LYS A 275 -0.31 -6.66 -28.27
N ILE A 276 -0.10 -6.11 -27.07
CA ILE A 276 0.50 -6.83 -25.93
C ILE A 276 -0.35 -8.03 -25.53
N GLY A 277 -1.67 -7.85 -25.41
CA GLY A 277 -2.60 -8.95 -25.11
C GLY A 277 -2.54 -10.07 -26.16
N ASN A 278 -2.43 -9.73 -27.45
CA ASN A 278 -2.27 -10.72 -28.51
C ASN A 278 -0.97 -11.52 -28.40
N LEU A 279 0.15 -10.84 -28.14
CA LEU A 279 1.45 -11.49 -27.93
C LEU A 279 1.45 -12.36 -26.67
N THR A 280 0.82 -11.87 -25.59
CA THR A 280 0.64 -12.61 -24.33
C THR A 280 -0.17 -13.89 -24.56
N ARG A 281 -1.26 -13.84 -25.33
CA ARG A 281 -2.01 -15.05 -25.73
C ARG A 281 -1.18 -16.02 -26.58
N GLN A 282 -0.37 -15.52 -27.52
CA GLN A 282 0.52 -16.38 -28.30
C GLN A 282 1.57 -17.07 -27.41
N CYS A 283 2.07 -16.38 -26.39
CA CYS A 283 2.94 -16.98 -25.37
C CYS A 283 2.18 -18.01 -24.51
N ALA A 284 0.93 -17.72 -24.14
CA ALA A 284 0.06 -18.66 -23.42
C ALA A 284 -0.18 -19.96 -24.21
N ASN A 285 -0.37 -19.90 -25.53
CA ASN A 285 -0.47 -21.11 -26.38
C ASN A 285 0.80 -21.97 -26.33
N LYS A 286 1.98 -21.35 -26.17
CA LYS A 286 3.25 -22.09 -26.02
C LYS A 286 3.38 -22.70 -24.63
N ILE A 287 2.91 -22.00 -23.61
CA ILE A 287 2.79 -22.51 -22.24
C ILE A 287 1.82 -23.70 -22.18
N GLU A 288 0.70 -23.65 -22.90
CA GLU A 288 -0.23 -24.79 -23.01
C GLU A 288 0.45 -26.02 -23.62
N ALA A 289 1.33 -25.83 -24.62
CA ALA A 289 2.14 -26.92 -25.16
C ALA A 289 3.16 -27.47 -24.16
N LEU A 290 3.70 -26.65 -23.24
CA LEU A 290 4.55 -27.11 -22.14
C LEU A 290 3.74 -27.87 -21.07
N ASP A 291 2.55 -27.38 -20.72
CA ASP A 291 1.63 -28.00 -19.75
C ASP A 291 1.24 -29.42 -20.16
N PHE A 292 1.10 -29.67 -21.47
CA PHE A 292 0.90 -31.01 -22.01
C PHE A 292 2.00 -32.00 -21.56
N TYR A 293 3.25 -31.57 -21.45
CA TYR A 293 4.37 -32.43 -21.00
C TYR A 293 4.46 -32.61 -19.48
N LEU A 294 3.71 -31.83 -18.70
CA LEU A 294 3.53 -32.05 -17.25
C LEU A 294 2.44 -33.09 -16.97
N THR A 295 1.38 -33.10 -17.78
CA THR A 295 0.14 -33.86 -17.51
C THR A 295 -0.02 -35.15 -18.31
N SER A 296 0.79 -35.36 -19.35
CA SER A 296 0.76 -36.57 -20.17
C SER A 296 1.49 -37.74 -19.51
N GLU A 297 1.10 -38.98 -19.83
CA GLU A 297 1.82 -40.21 -19.45
C GLU A 297 3.29 -40.20 -19.89
N THR A 298 3.67 -39.29 -20.79
CA THR A 298 5.04 -38.99 -21.22
C THR A 298 5.92 -38.42 -20.11
N HIS A 299 5.34 -37.97 -18.99
CA HIS A 299 6.07 -37.61 -17.76
C HIS A 299 6.75 -38.83 -17.11
N GLN A 300 6.36 -40.07 -17.45
CA GLN A 300 6.88 -41.29 -16.82
C GLN A 300 8.06 -41.95 -17.54
N THR A 301 8.37 -41.55 -18.78
CA THR A 301 9.47 -42.11 -19.58
C THR A 301 10.67 -41.14 -19.63
N GLY A 302 11.89 -41.66 -19.87
CA GLY A 302 13.10 -40.83 -20.04
C GLY A 302 13.51 -39.93 -18.86
N TYR A 303 13.33 -40.33 -17.60
CA TYR A 303 13.80 -39.54 -16.43
C TYR A 303 15.29 -39.20 -16.53
N GLU A 304 16.13 -40.18 -16.85
CA GLU A 304 17.58 -39.98 -17.01
C GLU A 304 17.93 -38.98 -18.13
N VAL A 305 17.16 -39.00 -19.23
CA VAL A 305 17.32 -38.08 -20.37
C VAL A 305 16.93 -36.65 -19.99
N ARG A 306 15.83 -36.48 -19.26
CA ARG A 306 15.38 -35.16 -18.76
C ARG A 306 16.39 -34.55 -17.80
N MET A 307 16.97 -35.35 -16.91
CA MET A 307 17.96 -34.87 -15.95
C MET A 307 19.21 -34.27 -16.60
N LYS A 308 19.56 -34.66 -17.84
CA LYS A 308 20.70 -34.10 -18.58
C LYS A 308 20.53 -32.63 -18.97
N ILE A 309 19.29 -32.18 -19.17
CA ILE A 309 18.96 -30.80 -19.56
C ILE A 309 18.35 -29.98 -18.42
N LYS A 310 18.24 -30.58 -17.22
CA LYS A 310 17.56 -30.00 -16.06
C LYS A 310 18.05 -28.60 -15.72
N GLU A 311 19.36 -28.44 -15.51
CA GLU A 311 19.93 -27.17 -15.04
C GLU A 311 19.64 -26.03 -16.00
N SER A 312 19.93 -26.23 -17.30
CA SER A 312 19.68 -25.22 -18.33
C SER A 312 18.19 -24.91 -18.49
N CYS A 313 17.32 -25.93 -18.54
CA CYS A 313 15.88 -25.72 -18.69
C CYS A 313 15.24 -25.06 -17.46
N GLN A 314 15.65 -25.41 -16.24
CA GLN A 314 15.19 -24.76 -15.01
C GLN A 314 15.63 -23.29 -14.97
N TYR A 315 16.88 -23.01 -15.37
CA TYR A 315 17.40 -21.66 -15.44
C TYR A 315 16.62 -20.81 -16.45
N ILE A 316 16.44 -21.30 -17.69
CA ILE A 316 15.63 -20.61 -18.72
C ILE A 316 14.20 -20.34 -18.21
N SER A 317 13.54 -21.36 -17.65
CA SER A 317 12.16 -21.23 -17.16
C SER A 317 12.04 -20.19 -16.03
N SER A 318 12.99 -20.18 -15.10
CA SER A 318 13.05 -19.22 -13.98
C SER A 318 13.27 -17.80 -14.47
N GLU A 319 14.26 -17.57 -15.33
CA GLU A 319 14.58 -16.23 -15.86
C GLU A 319 13.46 -15.71 -16.76
N CYS A 320 12.84 -16.55 -17.60
CA CYS A 320 11.62 -16.19 -18.34
C CYS A 320 10.45 -15.81 -17.42
N GLY A 321 10.26 -16.55 -16.33
CA GLY A 321 9.24 -16.27 -15.33
C GLY A 321 9.48 -14.92 -14.63
N LYS A 322 10.73 -14.63 -14.24
CA LYS A 322 11.13 -13.33 -13.69
C LYS A 322 10.93 -12.19 -14.69
N ALA A 323 11.36 -12.37 -15.94
CA ALA A 323 11.18 -11.37 -16.99
C ALA A 323 9.71 -10.99 -17.20
N LEU A 324 8.80 -11.96 -17.27
CA LEU A 324 7.36 -11.70 -17.41
C LEU A 324 6.77 -10.99 -16.18
N LYS A 325 7.19 -11.34 -14.96
CA LYS A 325 6.76 -10.65 -13.74
C LYS A 325 7.24 -9.21 -13.69
N GLU A 326 8.48 -8.96 -14.08
CA GLU A 326 9.02 -7.59 -14.20
C GLU A 326 8.26 -6.79 -15.27
N LEU A 327 8.01 -7.36 -16.46
CA LEU A 327 7.19 -6.71 -17.49
C LEU A 327 5.75 -6.42 -17.02
N SER A 328 5.14 -7.35 -16.28
CA SER A 328 3.83 -7.12 -15.67
C SER A 328 3.88 -5.97 -14.68
N SER A 329 4.90 -5.91 -13.83
CA SER A 329 5.14 -4.82 -12.87
C SER A 329 5.35 -3.49 -13.59
N GLU A 330 6.16 -3.44 -14.65
CA GLU A 330 6.38 -2.25 -15.49
C GLU A 330 5.06 -1.71 -16.05
N VAL A 331 4.21 -2.60 -16.61
CA VAL A 331 2.88 -2.23 -17.08
C VAL A 331 2.04 -1.73 -15.90
N LYS A 332 1.86 -2.52 -14.84
CA LYS A 332 1.00 -2.22 -13.68
C LYS A 332 1.34 -0.92 -12.97
N ARG A 333 2.63 -0.56 -12.92
CA ARG A 333 3.14 0.65 -12.26
C ARG A 333 3.27 1.85 -13.20
N MET A 334 3.07 1.65 -14.51
CA MET A 334 3.37 2.64 -15.56
C MET A 334 4.76 3.26 -15.42
N SER A 335 5.74 2.45 -15.04
CA SER A 335 7.14 2.83 -14.81
C SER A 335 8.07 1.88 -15.54
N SER A 336 9.11 2.39 -16.17
CA SER A 336 10.10 1.58 -16.91
C SER A 336 11.37 1.41 -16.09
N VAL A 337 11.70 0.16 -15.75
CA VAL A 337 12.95 -0.28 -15.11
C VAL A 337 13.68 -1.20 -16.11
N SER A 338 15.02 -1.24 -16.11
CA SER A 338 15.78 -2.07 -17.07
C SER A 338 15.84 -3.58 -16.72
N THR A 339 15.26 -4.00 -15.59
CA THR A 339 15.39 -5.36 -15.03
C THR A 339 14.80 -6.45 -15.91
N SER A 340 13.69 -6.20 -16.60
CA SER A 340 13.07 -7.18 -17.49
C SER A 340 13.98 -7.57 -18.67
N LYS A 341 14.78 -6.62 -19.18
CA LYS A 341 15.76 -6.86 -20.24
C LYS A 341 16.91 -7.73 -19.75
N ASP A 342 17.40 -7.48 -18.54
CA ASP A 342 18.49 -8.25 -17.95
C ASP A 342 18.10 -9.73 -17.78
N HIS A 343 16.88 -10.01 -17.34
CA HIS A 343 16.35 -11.38 -17.24
C HIS A 343 16.16 -12.05 -18.60
N ILE A 344 15.80 -11.30 -19.64
CA ILE A 344 15.71 -11.83 -21.02
C ILE A 344 17.08 -12.18 -21.56
N GLU A 345 18.09 -11.35 -21.35
CA GLU A 345 19.47 -11.65 -21.76
C GLU A 345 20.02 -12.88 -21.03
N ARG A 346 19.79 -13.00 -19.71
CA ARG A 346 20.13 -14.23 -18.96
C ARG A 346 19.39 -15.46 -19.46
N ALA A 347 18.13 -15.33 -19.88
CA ALA A 347 17.40 -16.44 -20.46
C ALA A 347 18.00 -16.86 -21.82
N LYS A 348 18.51 -15.92 -22.62
CA LYS A 348 19.25 -16.21 -23.86
C LYS A 348 20.58 -16.91 -23.58
N GLU A 349 21.33 -16.47 -22.57
CA GLU A 349 22.53 -17.18 -22.10
C GLU A 349 22.20 -18.63 -21.69
N GLY A 350 21.06 -18.84 -21.02
CA GLY A 350 20.55 -20.16 -20.69
C GLY A 350 20.27 -21.04 -21.92
N VAL A 351 19.77 -20.45 -23.01
CA VAL A 351 19.57 -21.15 -24.30
C VAL A 351 20.91 -21.55 -24.92
N GLU A 352 21.94 -20.69 -24.85
CA GLU A 352 23.29 -21.03 -25.32
C GLU A 352 23.89 -22.19 -24.52
N MET A 353 23.73 -22.18 -23.19
CA MET A 353 24.13 -23.31 -22.34
C MET A 353 23.39 -24.59 -22.71
N LEU A 354 22.07 -24.52 -22.94
CA LEU A 354 21.26 -25.65 -23.37
C LEU A 354 21.74 -26.21 -24.73
N ASN A 355 22.03 -25.35 -25.69
CA ASN A 355 22.54 -25.76 -27.01
C ASN A 355 23.90 -26.44 -26.88
N SER A 356 24.82 -25.92 -26.06
CA SER A 356 26.12 -26.55 -25.81
C SER A 356 25.97 -27.94 -25.18
N VAL A 357 25.03 -28.10 -24.24
CA VAL A 357 24.69 -29.41 -23.67
C VAL A 357 24.17 -30.34 -24.75
N ILE A 358 23.27 -29.91 -25.63
CA ILE A 358 22.73 -30.73 -26.73
C ILE A 358 23.82 -31.11 -27.75
N GLU A 359 24.72 -30.19 -28.10
CA GLU A 359 25.84 -30.41 -29.03
C GLU A 359 26.85 -31.44 -28.51
N SER A 360 26.97 -31.58 -27.19
CA SER A 360 27.82 -32.60 -26.55
C SER A 360 27.27 -34.04 -26.69
N ASN A 361 26.14 -34.22 -27.38
CA ASN A 361 25.42 -35.48 -27.55
C ASN A 361 25.08 -36.19 -26.22
N PRO A 362 24.34 -35.53 -25.31
CA PRO A 362 24.10 -36.03 -23.96
C PRO A 362 23.12 -37.22 -23.93
N TRP A 363 22.56 -37.56 -25.09
CA TRP A 363 21.54 -38.59 -25.29
C TRP A 363 22.08 -39.84 -26.01
N GLU A 364 23.40 -39.94 -26.17
CA GLU A 364 24.03 -41.13 -26.76
C GLU A 364 23.66 -42.39 -25.97
N GLY A 365 23.03 -43.36 -26.64
CA GLY A 365 22.61 -44.63 -26.05
C GLY A 365 21.17 -44.69 -25.52
N PHE A 366 20.38 -43.61 -25.62
CA PHE A 366 18.95 -43.60 -25.25
C PHE A 366 18.01 -43.83 -26.45
N ASP A 367 16.81 -44.37 -26.20
CA ASP A 367 15.78 -44.56 -27.23
C ASP A 367 15.21 -43.20 -27.68
N VAL A 368 14.91 -43.08 -28.97
CA VAL A 368 14.25 -41.92 -29.57
C VAL A 368 12.96 -41.55 -28.82
N MET A 369 12.22 -42.54 -28.33
CA MET A 369 10.97 -42.31 -27.58
C MET A 369 11.19 -41.59 -26.24
N ASP A 370 12.37 -41.73 -25.63
CA ASP A 370 12.75 -41.02 -24.38
C ASP A 370 13.35 -39.63 -24.67
N ILE A 371 13.92 -39.44 -25.85
CA ILE A 371 14.56 -38.18 -26.28
C ILE A 371 13.53 -37.13 -26.72
N VAL A 372 12.51 -37.54 -27.48
CA VAL A 372 11.53 -36.63 -28.10
C VAL A 372 10.86 -35.68 -27.08
N PRO A 373 10.37 -36.12 -25.91
CA PRO A 373 9.74 -35.23 -24.94
C PRO A 373 10.71 -34.19 -24.35
N ALA A 374 11.93 -34.60 -24.01
CA ALA A 374 12.96 -33.72 -23.46
C ALA A 374 13.41 -32.67 -24.51
N ALA A 375 13.61 -33.10 -25.76
CA ALA A 375 13.94 -32.21 -26.87
C ALA A 375 12.80 -31.23 -27.20
N ALA A 376 11.53 -31.67 -27.09
CA ALA A 376 10.37 -30.82 -27.29
C ALA A 376 10.27 -29.73 -26.22
N VAL A 377 10.49 -30.06 -24.94
CA VAL A 377 10.52 -29.07 -23.84
C VAL A 377 11.66 -28.08 -24.02
N ALA A 378 12.86 -28.55 -24.37
CA ALA A 378 13.99 -27.68 -24.70
C ALA A 378 13.65 -26.68 -25.82
N SER A 379 13.07 -27.17 -26.93
CA SER A 379 12.65 -26.34 -28.06
C SER A 379 11.54 -25.35 -27.70
N LEU A 380 10.55 -25.78 -26.89
CA LEU A 380 9.46 -24.91 -26.43
C LEU A 380 9.95 -23.80 -25.51
N LEU A 381 10.89 -24.08 -24.60
CA LEU A 381 11.51 -23.07 -23.75
C LEU A 381 12.31 -22.05 -24.56
N THR A 382 13.10 -22.49 -25.55
CA THR A 382 13.79 -21.58 -26.47
C THR A 382 12.80 -20.68 -27.24
N ASN A 383 11.69 -21.25 -27.73
CA ASN A 383 10.65 -20.48 -28.40
C ASN A 383 9.92 -19.49 -27.47
N LEU A 384 9.84 -19.79 -26.17
CA LEU A 384 9.27 -18.90 -25.16
C LEU A 384 10.17 -17.69 -24.90
N VAL A 385 11.50 -17.86 -24.86
CA VAL A 385 12.45 -16.73 -24.75
C VAL A 385 12.17 -15.69 -25.84
N SER A 386 12.09 -16.13 -27.10
CA SER A 386 11.78 -15.25 -28.25
C SER A 386 10.39 -14.61 -28.17
N ALA A 387 9.39 -15.34 -27.67
CA ALA A 387 8.04 -14.80 -27.47
C ALA A 387 8.01 -13.71 -26.39
N ILE A 388 8.72 -13.92 -25.28
CA ILE A 388 8.83 -12.96 -24.16
C ILE A 388 9.61 -11.73 -24.59
N GLU A 389 10.67 -11.89 -25.39
CA GLU A 389 11.38 -10.77 -25.99
C GLU A 389 10.45 -9.90 -26.85
N THR A 390 9.59 -10.53 -27.66
CA THR A 390 8.61 -9.80 -28.48
C THR A 390 7.57 -9.07 -27.62
N ILE A 391 7.13 -9.67 -26.52
CA ILE A 391 6.25 -9.02 -25.53
C ILE A 391 6.97 -7.82 -24.90
N SER A 392 8.22 -8.00 -24.48
CA SER A 392 9.06 -6.92 -23.93
C SER A 392 9.17 -5.75 -24.89
N GLN A 393 9.49 -5.99 -26.16
CA GLN A 393 9.54 -4.94 -27.18
C GLN A 393 8.20 -4.19 -27.33
N ALA A 394 7.07 -4.91 -27.28
CA ALA A 394 5.74 -4.29 -27.34
C ALA A 394 5.42 -3.46 -26.07
N VAL A 395 5.85 -3.91 -24.89
CA VAL A 395 5.75 -3.16 -23.63
C VAL A 395 6.64 -1.91 -23.67
N GLN A 396 7.86 -1.99 -24.20
CA GLN A 396 8.76 -0.83 -24.36
C GLN A 396 8.19 0.19 -25.37
N GLN A 397 7.51 -0.28 -26.41
CA GLN A 397 6.73 0.61 -27.29
C GLN A 397 5.58 1.29 -26.52
N LEU A 398 4.88 0.57 -25.65
CA LEU A 398 3.85 1.17 -24.80
C LEU A 398 4.45 2.22 -23.84
N VAL A 399 5.56 1.90 -23.18
CA VAL A 399 6.33 2.80 -22.29
C VAL A 399 6.60 4.14 -22.97
N SER A 400 7.11 4.10 -24.21
CA SER A 400 7.41 5.31 -24.98
C SER A 400 6.15 6.07 -25.42
N MET A 401 5.13 5.39 -25.94
CA MET A 401 3.89 6.01 -26.42
C MET A 401 3.03 6.60 -25.28
N ALA A 402 3.04 5.97 -24.12
CA ALA A 402 2.26 6.37 -22.94
C ALA A 402 3.05 7.25 -21.96
N HIS A 403 4.32 7.57 -22.28
CA HIS A 403 5.22 8.33 -21.41
C HIS A 403 5.29 7.78 -19.98
N PHE A 404 5.52 6.46 -19.87
CA PHE A 404 5.78 5.84 -18.57
C PHE A 404 6.96 6.54 -17.91
N ARG A 405 6.94 6.64 -16.58
CA ARG A 405 8.05 7.24 -15.85
C ARG A 405 9.28 6.35 -16.04
N THR A 406 10.27 6.83 -16.79
CA THR A 406 11.54 6.13 -16.92
C THR A 406 12.32 6.35 -15.63
N THR A 407 12.47 5.29 -14.83
CA THR A 407 13.44 5.29 -13.75
C THR A 407 14.77 4.92 -14.40
N CYS A 408 15.54 5.91 -14.86
CA CYS A 408 16.90 5.64 -15.27
C CYS A 408 17.71 5.14 -14.06
N PRO A 409 18.46 4.03 -14.18
CA PRO A 409 19.64 3.83 -13.36
C PRO A 409 20.73 4.78 -13.88
N GLU A 410 20.73 6.04 -13.44
CA GLU A 410 21.93 6.89 -13.47
C GLU A 410 22.64 6.66 -12.14
N ASN A 411 23.82 6.04 -12.07
CA ASN A 411 25.03 6.39 -12.81
C ASN A 411 25.81 5.18 -13.36
N SER A 412 25.96 5.12 -14.67
CA SER A 412 27.23 4.69 -15.28
C SER A 412 27.50 5.54 -16.53
N LEU A 413 28.71 6.11 -16.60
CA LEU A 413 29.26 6.98 -17.65
C LEU A 413 28.87 8.48 -17.64
N PHE A 414 29.25 9.18 -16.56
CA PHE A 414 29.91 10.48 -16.70
C PHE A 414 31.35 10.34 -16.19
N THR A 415 32.30 10.22 -17.11
CA THR A 415 33.72 10.53 -16.88
C THR A 415 33.87 12.05 -16.80
N MET A 416 33.41 12.61 -15.68
CA MET A 416 34.02 13.79 -15.09
C MET A 416 34.21 13.47 -13.62
N ALA A 417 35.44 13.63 -13.15
CA ALA A 417 35.87 13.36 -11.79
C ALA A 417 34.83 13.89 -10.78
N THR A 418 33.99 12.99 -10.28
CA THR A 418 33.13 13.24 -9.13
C THR A 418 33.62 12.27 -8.08
N SER A 419 34.20 12.88 -7.05
CA SER A 419 34.56 12.22 -5.80
C SER A 419 33.38 11.38 -5.28
N PRO A 420 33.63 10.32 -4.49
CA PRO A 420 32.58 9.56 -3.84
C PRO A 420 31.56 10.51 -3.23
N ALA A 421 30.26 10.23 -3.40
CA ALA A 421 29.22 10.88 -2.60
C ALA A 421 29.74 10.92 -1.18
N SER A 422 29.94 12.14 -0.65
CA SER A 422 30.62 12.33 0.62
C SER A 422 30.00 11.37 1.63
N SER A 423 30.83 10.76 2.48
CA SER A 423 30.42 9.91 3.62
C SER A 423 29.36 10.54 4.54
N ALA A 424 28.88 11.75 4.27
CA ALA A 424 28.01 12.57 5.08
C ALA A 424 26.52 12.20 5.05
N ASN A 425 26.02 11.37 4.13
CA ASN A 425 24.57 11.12 3.96
C ASN A 425 24.19 9.63 4.00
N ARG A 426 24.79 8.85 4.90
CA ARG A 426 24.40 7.46 5.19
C ARG A 426 24.11 7.29 6.68
N ILE A 427 23.28 6.30 7.02
CA ILE A 427 23.07 5.84 8.39
C ILE A 427 23.82 4.53 8.60
N ASP A 428 24.65 4.49 9.64
CA ASP A 428 25.37 3.29 10.05
C ASP A 428 24.47 2.43 10.96
N VAL A 429 23.91 1.37 10.40
CA VAL A 429 22.99 0.46 11.10
C VAL A 429 23.77 -0.70 11.71
N PHE A 430 23.63 -0.87 13.02
CA PHE A 430 24.23 -1.96 13.78
C PHE A 430 23.18 -3.05 14.03
N TRP A 431 23.52 -4.28 13.65
CA TRP A 431 22.62 -5.43 13.75
C TRP A 431 23.38 -6.73 14.03
N HIS A 432 22.74 -7.66 14.73
CA HIS A 432 23.22 -9.01 14.94
C HIS A 432 22.06 -10.02 14.98
N GLU A 433 22.09 -11.02 14.10
CA GLU A 433 20.98 -11.99 13.93
C GLU A 433 20.67 -12.79 15.20
N GLY A 434 21.67 -13.00 16.07
CA GLY A 434 21.49 -13.67 17.36
C GLY A 434 20.42 -13.05 18.27
N MET A 435 20.06 -11.77 18.07
CA MET A 435 18.95 -11.12 18.78
C MET A 435 17.58 -11.75 18.47
N LEU A 436 17.43 -12.43 17.32
CA LEU A 436 16.20 -13.14 16.96
C LEU A 436 15.95 -14.39 17.81
N LYS A 437 16.91 -14.81 18.64
CA LYS A 437 16.77 -15.94 19.57
C LYS A 437 15.96 -15.62 20.82
N HIS A 438 15.69 -14.34 21.10
CA HIS A 438 14.76 -13.99 22.17
C HIS A 438 13.34 -14.43 21.81
N ASP A 439 12.79 -15.36 22.60
CA ASP A 439 11.46 -15.93 22.43
C ASP A 439 10.59 -15.70 23.68
N PRO A 440 9.73 -14.68 23.70
CA PRO A 440 8.76 -14.48 24.78
C PRO A 440 7.55 -15.43 24.74
N GLY A 441 7.45 -16.31 23.74
CA GLY A 441 6.38 -17.31 23.63
C GLY A 441 5.10 -16.80 22.96
N ASN A 442 4.03 -17.58 23.15
CA ASN A 442 2.69 -17.33 22.58
C ASN A 442 1.65 -17.31 23.72
N GLY A 443 0.55 -16.60 23.51
CA GLY A 443 -0.55 -16.56 24.47
C GLY A 443 -1.65 -15.59 24.05
N VAL A 444 -2.44 -15.17 25.03
CA VAL A 444 -3.36 -14.03 24.88
C VAL A 444 -2.54 -12.74 24.93
N PHE A 445 -2.30 -12.14 23.77
CA PHE A 445 -1.51 -10.93 23.61
C PHE A 445 -0.13 -11.04 24.31
N ASP A 446 0.15 -10.18 25.29
CA ASP A 446 1.41 -10.11 26.04
C ASP A 446 1.46 -11.03 27.28
N SER A 447 0.36 -11.69 27.63
CA SER A 447 0.26 -12.42 28.89
C SER A 447 1.06 -13.74 28.91
N GLY A 448 1.45 -14.28 27.76
CA GLY A 448 2.05 -15.62 27.63
C GLY A 448 1.13 -16.76 28.11
N MET A 449 -0.16 -16.47 28.35
CA MET A 449 -1.13 -17.43 28.88
C MET A 449 -1.90 -18.11 27.75
N ASP A 450 -1.96 -19.44 27.78
CA ASP A 450 -2.97 -20.22 27.07
C ASP A 450 -4.17 -20.47 28.00
N PRO A 451 -5.35 -19.92 27.71
CA PRO A 451 -6.52 -20.11 28.55
C PRO A 451 -7.17 -21.50 28.38
N GLY A 452 -6.71 -22.32 27.43
CA GLY A 452 -7.17 -23.70 27.20
C GLY A 452 -8.47 -23.82 26.41
N PHE A 453 -9.01 -22.71 25.91
CA PHE A 453 -10.25 -22.66 25.12
C PHE A 453 -10.13 -21.80 23.85
N LEU A 454 -8.90 -21.46 23.43
CA LEU A 454 -8.61 -20.79 22.17
C LEU A 454 -7.84 -21.74 21.25
N ASP A 455 -8.30 -21.88 20.00
CA ASP A 455 -7.63 -22.74 19.00
C ASP A 455 -6.35 -22.09 18.41
N VAL A 456 -6.22 -20.76 18.52
CA VAL A 456 -5.10 -19.98 17.98
C VAL A 456 -4.63 -19.00 19.04
N LEU A 457 -3.36 -19.09 19.41
CA LEU A 457 -2.67 -18.13 20.26
C LEU A 457 -1.88 -17.14 19.41
N GLU A 458 -1.78 -15.91 19.89
CA GLU A 458 -0.96 -14.89 19.27
C GLU A 458 0.49 -15.07 19.68
N LYS A 459 1.42 -14.75 18.78
CA LYS A 459 2.79 -14.49 19.19
C LYS A 459 2.77 -13.26 20.10
N HIS A 460 3.55 -13.31 21.19
CA HIS A 460 3.74 -12.16 22.06
C HIS A 460 4.03 -10.89 21.22
N PRO A 461 3.52 -9.70 21.57
CA PRO A 461 3.71 -8.47 20.78
C PRO A 461 5.19 -8.22 20.51
N GLU A 462 6.04 -8.37 21.52
CA GLU A 462 7.49 -8.37 21.39
C GLU A 462 8.01 -9.66 20.70
N ASN A 463 7.58 -10.03 19.49
CA ASN A 463 8.13 -11.19 18.75
C ASN A 463 9.13 -10.85 17.63
N SER A 464 9.94 -11.85 17.26
CA SER A 464 11.02 -11.72 16.27
C SER A 464 10.57 -11.34 14.84
N ASP A 465 9.30 -11.51 14.47
CA ASP A 465 8.83 -11.17 13.12
C ASP A 465 8.84 -9.65 12.87
N ARG A 466 8.62 -8.85 13.92
CA ARG A 466 8.76 -7.39 13.86
C ARG A 466 10.12 -6.98 13.33
N ILE A 467 11.17 -7.52 13.96
CA ILE A 467 12.56 -7.18 13.65
C ILE A 467 12.98 -7.78 12.32
N ARG A 468 12.51 -8.99 11.97
CA ARG A 468 12.75 -9.55 10.62
C ARG A 468 12.26 -8.59 9.54
N ASN A 469 11.06 -8.03 9.68
CA ASN A 469 10.53 -7.06 8.71
C ASN A 469 11.30 -5.74 8.71
N MET A 470 11.72 -5.24 9.88
CA MET A 470 12.56 -4.04 9.98
C MET A 470 13.93 -4.23 9.30
N VAL A 471 14.62 -5.35 9.54
CA VAL A 471 15.85 -5.70 8.83
C VAL A 471 15.58 -5.77 7.32
N SER A 472 14.48 -6.43 6.95
CA SER A 472 14.14 -6.67 5.56
C SER A 472 13.85 -5.40 4.76
N ILE A 473 13.11 -4.46 5.33
CA ILE A 473 12.77 -3.20 4.66
C ILE A 473 14.00 -2.29 4.54
N LEU A 474 14.95 -2.37 5.47
CA LEU A 474 16.21 -1.63 5.40
C LEU A 474 17.21 -2.26 4.41
N GLN A 475 17.23 -3.58 4.28
CA GLN A 475 18.11 -4.29 3.34
C GLN A 475 17.59 -4.26 1.89
N ARG A 476 16.28 -4.47 1.71
CA ARG A 476 15.66 -4.69 0.40
C ARG A 476 14.77 -3.55 -0.06
N GLY A 477 14.36 -2.66 0.85
CA GLY A 477 13.52 -1.53 0.53
C GLY A 477 14.29 -0.35 -0.07
N PRO A 478 13.59 0.71 -0.52
CA PRO A 478 14.20 1.82 -1.25
C PRO A 478 15.25 2.63 -0.48
N ILE A 479 15.29 2.52 0.85
CA ILE A 479 16.26 3.22 1.69
C ILE A 479 17.62 2.52 1.73
N SER A 480 17.73 1.27 1.24
CA SER A 480 18.95 0.47 1.33
C SER A 480 20.23 1.13 0.79
N PRO A 481 20.21 1.98 -0.27
CA PRO A 481 21.41 2.68 -0.73
C PRO A 481 22.00 3.64 0.31
N TYR A 482 21.18 4.13 1.24
CA TYR A 482 21.55 5.08 2.30
C TYR A 482 21.98 4.38 3.60
N ILE A 483 21.93 3.05 3.65
CA ILE A 483 22.27 2.26 4.82
C ILE A 483 23.67 1.67 4.68
N SER A 484 24.44 1.72 5.77
CA SER A 484 25.73 1.06 5.93
C SER A 484 25.61 0.06 7.08
N TRP A 485 25.81 -1.24 6.82
CA TRP A 485 25.60 -2.28 7.82
C TRP A 485 26.87 -2.57 8.61
N HIS A 486 26.74 -2.63 9.94
CA HIS A 486 27.78 -2.99 10.88
C HIS A 486 27.32 -4.15 11.77
N LEU A 487 28.25 -5.03 12.10
CA LEU A 487 27.97 -6.17 12.97
C LEU A 487 27.94 -5.71 14.43
N GLY A 488 26.85 -6.01 15.12
CA GLY A 488 26.75 -5.85 16.57
C GLY A 488 27.60 -6.86 17.34
N SER A 489 27.91 -6.56 18.60
CA SER A 489 28.69 -7.42 19.50
C SER A 489 28.02 -7.52 20.86
N PRO A 490 28.16 -8.62 21.60
CA PRO A 490 27.57 -8.73 22.92
C PRO A 490 28.26 -7.81 23.93
N ALA A 491 27.48 -7.25 24.86
CA ALA A 491 28.02 -6.51 26.00
C ALA A 491 28.72 -7.47 26.97
N LEU A 492 29.81 -7.00 27.56
CA LEU A 492 30.45 -7.67 28.69
C LEU A 492 29.74 -7.26 29.97
N ILE A 493 29.61 -8.17 30.93
CA ILE A 493 28.97 -7.88 32.23
C ILE A 493 29.50 -6.60 32.90
N PRO A 494 30.82 -6.31 32.95
CA PRO A 494 31.33 -5.06 33.52
C PRO A 494 30.75 -3.79 32.89
N HIS A 495 30.40 -3.82 31.60
CA HIS A 495 29.77 -2.68 30.93
C HIS A 495 28.33 -2.46 31.40
N LEU A 496 27.60 -3.53 31.69
CA LEU A 496 26.22 -3.44 32.17
C LEU A 496 26.12 -2.74 33.52
N LEU A 497 27.15 -2.89 34.34
CA LEU A 497 27.25 -2.33 35.69
C LEU A 497 27.42 -0.80 35.72
N SER A 498 27.62 -0.18 34.55
CA SER A 498 27.63 1.28 34.41
C SER A 498 26.24 1.90 34.61
N PHE A 499 25.19 1.13 34.35
CA PHE A 499 23.80 1.57 34.50
C PHE A 499 23.00 0.70 35.48
N HIS A 500 23.25 -0.61 35.48
CA HIS A 500 22.52 -1.58 36.31
C HIS A 500 23.30 -1.97 37.57
N THR A 501 22.60 -2.37 38.63
CA THR A 501 23.24 -2.86 39.84
C THR A 501 23.77 -4.29 39.69
N HIS A 502 24.77 -4.63 40.50
CA HIS A 502 25.36 -5.97 40.52
C HIS A 502 24.32 -7.03 40.89
N GLU A 503 23.48 -6.72 41.88
CA GLU A 503 22.42 -7.60 42.37
C GLU A 503 21.41 -7.92 41.28
N TYR A 504 21.02 -6.91 40.49
CA TYR A 504 20.07 -7.08 39.42
C TYR A 504 20.63 -7.92 38.26
N ILE A 505 21.86 -7.63 37.81
CA ILE A 505 22.51 -8.42 36.75
C ILE A 505 22.68 -9.89 37.18
N ASN A 506 23.08 -10.13 38.44
CA ASN A 506 23.18 -11.48 38.96
C ASN A 506 21.83 -12.21 38.99
N ALA A 507 20.73 -11.49 39.29
CA ALA A 507 19.39 -12.06 39.25
C ALA A 507 18.98 -12.51 37.84
N LEU A 508 19.30 -11.73 36.80
CA LEU A 508 19.06 -12.10 35.40
C LEU A 508 19.89 -13.32 34.97
N VAL A 509 21.19 -13.33 35.31
CA VAL A 509 22.08 -14.47 35.04
C VAL A 509 21.59 -15.74 35.73
N GLN A 510 21.10 -15.62 36.96
CA GLN A 510 20.55 -16.76 37.69
C GLN A 510 19.24 -17.26 37.08
N ALA A 511 18.35 -16.34 36.67
CA ALA A 511 17.10 -16.71 36.00
C ALA A 511 17.33 -17.45 34.68
N ASP A 512 18.32 -17.03 33.88
CA ASP A 512 18.72 -17.74 32.65
C ASP A 512 19.25 -19.14 32.94
N LYS A 513 20.13 -19.29 33.94
CA LYS A 513 20.66 -20.59 34.39
C LYS A 513 19.59 -21.56 34.86
N GLU A 514 18.50 -21.05 35.43
CA GLU A 514 17.36 -21.83 35.92
C GLU A 514 16.40 -22.26 34.80
N GLY A 515 16.73 -21.96 33.53
CA GLY A 515 15.90 -22.31 32.37
C GLY A 515 14.91 -21.22 31.97
N GLY A 516 15.07 -20.03 32.53
CA GLY A 516 14.26 -18.85 32.23
C GLY A 516 13.15 -18.58 33.24
N ARG A 517 12.63 -17.35 33.21
CA ARG A 517 11.63 -16.88 34.19
C ARG A 517 10.80 -15.72 33.65
N MET A 518 9.53 -15.65 34.05
CA MET A 518 8.75 -14.40 33.98
C MET A 518 9.18 -13.46 35.10
N LEU A 519 9.82 -12.34 34.74
CA LEU A 519 10.39 -11.38 35.69
C LEU A 519 9.32 -10.44 36.25
N CYS A 520 8.41 -9.99 35.38
CA CYS A 520 7.21 -9.21 35.68
C CYS A 520 6.18 -9.46 34.57
N GLY A 521 5.01 -8.80 34.63
CA GLY A 521 3.94 -8.95 33.64
C GLY A 521 4.48 -8.83 32.21
N GLY A 522 4.23 -9.84 31.39
CA GLY A 522 4.66 -9.92 29.98
C GLY A 522 6.16 -10.02 29.72
N THR A 523 7.03 -10.00 30.74
CA THR A 523 8.49 -9.94 30.54
C THR A 523 9.13 -11.31 30.82
N PHE A 524 9.28 -12.09 29.75
CA PHE A 524 9.74 -13.48 29.80
C PHE A 524 11.20 -13.63 29.40
N LEU A 525 12.07 -13.95 30.37
CA LEU A 525 13.47 -14.29 30.11
C LEU A 525 13.57 -15.80 29.79
N ASN A 526 13.10 -16.24 28.63
CA ASN A 526 13.18 -17.65 28.21
C ASN A 526 14.59 -18.01 27.67
N PRO A 527 14.94 -19.30 27.49
CA PRO A 527 16.25 -19.70 26.97
C PRO A 527 16.63 -18.96 25.68
N GLY A 528 17.84 -18.40 25.64
CA GLY A 528 18.33 -17.58 24.53
C GLY A 528 18.02 -16.07 24.65
N SER A 529 17.14 -15.67 25.57
CA SER A 529 16.80 -14.26 25.81
C SER A 529 17.95 -13.49 26.45
N TRP A 530 18.71 -14.12 27.35
CA TRP A 530 19.85 -13.47 28.00
C TRP A 530 20.96 -13.14 27.00
N ASP A 531 21.36 -14.10 26.16
CA ASP A 531 22.34 -13.86 25.09
C ASP A 531 21.87 -12.78 24.11
N ALA A 532 20.58 -12.78 23.76
CA ALA A 532 19.98 -11.75 22.93
C ALA A 532 20.01 -10.36 23.61
N ALA A 533 19.74 -10.28 24.92
CA ALA A 533 19.83 -9.04 25.69
C ALA A 533 21.26 -8.50 25.75
N LEU A 534 22.26 -9.37 25.92
CA LEU A 534 23.68 -8.98 25.83
C LEU A 534 24.02 -8.44 24.45
N LEU A 535 23.52 -9.09 23.38
CA LEU A 535 23.69 -8.60 22.00
C LEU A 535 23.02 -7.25 21.78
N ALA A 536 21.80 -7.03 22.26
CA ALA A 536 21.10 -5.75 22.15
C ALA A 536 21.88 -4.63 22.82
N ALA A 537 22.25 -4.81 24.10
CA ALA A 537 23.01 -3.83 24.86
C ALA A 537 24.36 -3.52 24.19
N GLY A 538 25.12 -4.55 23.81
CA GLY A 538 26.44 -4.35 23.21
C GLY A 538 26.38 -3.78 21.79
N THR A 539 25.36 -4.11 21.00
CA THR A 539 25.12 -3.52 19.68
C THR A 539 24.87 -2.01 19.80
N THR A 540 24.04 -1.60 20.77
CA THR A 540 23.75 -0.19 21.05
C THR A 540 24.99 0.56 21.55
N MET A 541 25.79 -0.05 22.43
CA MET A 541 27.06 0.52 22.87
C MET A 541 28.07 0.66 21.72
N SER A 542 28.17 -0.33 20.83
CA SER A 542 29.04 -0.27 19.64
C SER A 542 28.62 0.84 18.67
N ALA A 543 27.32 1.04 18.48
CA ALA A 543 26.79 2.14 17.68
C ALA A 543 27.13 3.51 18.30
N MET A 544 26.97 3.67 19.61
CA MET A 544 27.38 4.89 20.31
C MET A 544 28.89 5.13 20.19
N LYS A 545 29.70 4.10 20.44
CA LYS A 545 31.16 4.16 20.32
C LYS A 545 31.59 4.59 18.92
N HIS A 546 30.93 4.08 17.88
CA HIS A 546 31.20 4.46 16.49
C HIS A 546 31.03 5.98 16.25
N ILE A 547 30.02 6.60 16.87
CA ILE A 547 29.81 8.06 16.82
C ILE A 547 30.89 8.79 17.62
N LEU A 548 31.20 8.31 18.83
CA LEU A 548 32.17 8.95 19.73
C LEU A 548 33.61 8.90 19.19
N ASP A 549 33.97 7.80 18.52
CA ASP A 549 35.27 7.62 17.85
C ASP A 549 35.37 8.41 16.53
N GLY A 550 34.29 9.07 16.09
CA GLY A 550 34.24 9.90 14.90
C GLY A 550 34.17 9.14 13.58
N HIS A 551 33.78 7.86 13.60
CA HIS A 551 33.64 7.04 12.40
C HIS A 551 32.37 7.35 11.61
N GLY A 552 31.31 7.80 12.30
CA GLY A 552 30.03 8.20 11.73
C GLY A 552 29.36 9.28 12.57
N LYS A 553 28.34 9.93 12.01
CA LYS A 553 27.54 10.93 12.73
C LYS A 553 26.20 10.38 13.20
N VAL A 554 25.57 9.58 12.36
CA VAL A 554 24.25 9.00 12.60
C VAL A 554 24.36 7.49 12.60
N SER A 555 24.12 6.87 13.75
CA SER A 555 24.10 5.42 13.87
C SER A 555 22.74 4.96 14.38
N TYR A 556 22.30 3.80 13.91
CA TYR A 556 21.05 3.18 14.32
C TYR A 556 21.31 1.79 14.88
N ALA A 557 21.03 1.61 16.17
CA ALA A 557 21.02 0.31 16.82
C ALA A 557 19.65 -0.34 16.61
N LEU A 558 19.53 -1.18 15.58
CA LEU A 558 18.35 -2.01 15.36
C LEU A 558 18.44 -3.20 16.29
N VAL A 559 17.81 -3.12 17.46
CA VAL A 559 18.01 -4.11 18.53
C VAL A 559 16.71 -4.74 19.02
N ARG A 560 16.87 -5.91 19.65
CA ARG A 560 15.84 -6.66 20.38
C ARG A 560 16.57 -7.55 21.39
N PRO A 561 16.07 -7.71 22.64
CA PRO A 561 14.90 -7.06 23.24
C PRO A 561 15.04 -5.54 23.45
N PRO A 562 13.93 -4.81 23.69
CA PRO A 562 13.92 -3.37 24.01
C PRO A 562 14.56 -3.09 25.37
N GLY A 563 14.73 -1.81 25.72
CA GLY A 563 15.45 -1.38 26.92
C GLY A 563 14.86 -0.25 27.75
N HIS A 564 14.05 0.67 27.20
CA HIS A 564 13.74 1.93 27.89
C HIS A 564 12.96 1.79 29.22
N HIS A 565 12.30 0.67 29.46
CA HIS A 565 11.64 0.34 30.73
C HIS A 565 12.57 -0.27 31.78
N ALA A 566 13.69 -0.89 31.37
CA ALA A 566 14.60 -1.53 32.30
C ALA A 566 15.22 -0.48 33.23
N GLN A 567 14.94 -0.62 34.52
CA GLN A 567 15.45 0.27 35.56
C GLN A 567 16.85 -0.20 36.00
N PRO A 568 17.61 0.64 36.74
CA PRO A 568 18.90 0.22 37.29
C PRO A 568 18.85 -1.10 38.09
N THR A 569 17.72 -1.40 38.73
CA THR A 569 17.58 -2.53 39.67
C THR A 569 16.54 -3.57 39.26
N GLN A 570 15.79 -3.39 38.16
CA GLN A 570 14.70 -4.31 37.81
C GLN A 570 14.33 -4.29 36.32
N ALA A 571 13.80 -5.42 35.85
CA ALA A 571 13.18 -5.55 34.53
C ALA A 571 11.75 -5.02 34.55
N ASP A 572 11.29 -4.51 33.41
CA ASP A 572 9.94 -3.98 33.24
C ASP A 572 9.59 -3.90 31.75
N GLY A 573 8.31 -3.93 31.38
CA GLY A 573 7.83 -3.67 30.00
C GLY A 573 8.62 -4.35 28.87
N TYR A 574 8.86 -5.66 28.98
CA TYR A 574 9.65 -6.48 28.03
C TYR A 574 11.16 -6.20 28.01
N CYS A 575 11.63 -5.25 28.82
CA CYS A 575 13.01 -4.78 28.84
C CYS A 575 13.81 -5.45 29.96
N PHE A 576 14.97 -6.04 29.60
CA PHE A 576 15.92 -6.64 30.57
C PHE A 576 17.13 -5.76 30.85
N LEU A 577 17.59 -5.00 29.86
CA LEU A 577 18.76 -4.14 29.97
C LEU A 577 18.43 -2.82 29.28
N ASN A 578 18.82 -1.70 29.87
CA ASN A 578 18.52 -0.39 29.31
C ASN A 578 19.55 -0.03 28.24
N ASN A 579 19.24 -0.42 27.00
CA ASN A 579 20.12 -0.23 25.85
C ASN A 579 20.53 1.24 25.68
N ALA A 580 19.56 2.15 25.72
CA ALA A 580 19.79 3.59 25.59
C ALA A 580 20.58 4.14 26.80
N GLY A 581 20.22 3.74 28.02
CA GLY A 581 20.89 4.14 29.25
C GLY A 581 22.37 3.76 29.29
N LEU A 582 22.71 2.54 28.86
CA LEU A 582 24.09 2.08 28.73
C LEU A 582 24.88 2.90 27.71
N ALA A 583 24.27 3.27 26.57
CA ALA A 583 24.91 4.14 25.60
C ALA A 583 25.07 5.59 26.09
N VAL A 584 24.10 6.12 26.83
CA VAL A 584 24.22 7.44 27.48
C VAL A 584 25.37 7.43 28.47
N GLN A 585 25.47 6.42 29.32
CA GLN A 585 26.56 6.31 30.29
C GLN A 585 27.93 6.20 29.59
N LEU A 586 28.03 5.40 28.52
CA LEU A 586 29.24 5.31 27.70
C LEU A 586 29.65 6.68 27.10
N ALA A 587 28.69 7.48 26.65
CA ALA A 587 28.96 8.82 26.14
C ALA A 587 29.48 9.78 27.22
N LEU A 588 28.89 9.74 28.42
CA LEU A 588 29.37 10.51 29.57
C LEU A 588 30.79 10.10 29.98
N ASP A 589 31.05 8.79 30.07
CA ASP A 589 32.36 8.23 30.42
C ASP A 589 33.43 8.55 29.36
N SER A 590 33.00 8.75 28.11
CA SER A 590 33.87 9.17 26.99
C SER A 590 34.05 10.70 26.90
N GLY A 591 33.55 11.47 27.87
CA GLY A 591 33.80 12.90 27.99
C GLY A 591 32.70 13.81 27.45
N CYS A 592 31.53 13.28 27.04
CA CYS A 592 30.38 14.12 26.77
C CYS A 592 29.90 14.75 28.09
N SER A 593 29.72 16.07 28.10
CA SER A 593 29.25 16.80 29.28
C SER A 593 27.73 16.74 29.41
N LYS A 594 27.01 16.74 28.28
CA LYS A 594 25.55 16.75 28.22
C LYS A 594 25.01 15.80 27.16
N VAL A 595 24.10 14.91 27.51
CA VAL A 595 23.44 13.96 26.59
C VAL A 595 21.93 14.17 26.65
N ALA A 596 21.27 14.30 25.51
CA ALA A 596 19.81 14.39 25.47
C ALA A 596 19.20 13.09 24.95
N VAL A 597 18.20 12.56 25.66
CA VAL A 597 17.39 11.43 25.23
C VAL A 597 16.03 11.95 24.80
N ILE A 598 15.66 11.71 23.55
CA ILE A 598 14.32 11.96 23.02
C ILE A 598 13.67 10.60 22.81
N ASP A 599 12.71 10.25 23.65
CA ASP A 599 11.96 9.00 23.59
C ASP A 599 10.56 9.26 23.01
N ILE A 600 10.27 8.60 21.89
CA ILE A 600 8.96 8.66 21.20
C ILE A 600 8.29 7.28 21.11
N ASP A 601 8.81 6.27 21.80
CA ASP A 601 8.03 5.08 22.11
C ASP A 601 6.74 5.52 22.83
N VAL A 602 5.62 4.89 22.49
CA VAL A 602 4.32 5.31 23.03
C VAL A 602 4.22 5.09 24.53
N HIS A 603 5.08 4.28 25.12
CA HIS A 603 5.15 4.03 26.54
C HIS A 603 6.17 4.94 27.22
N TYR A 604 5.97 5.22 28.50
CA TYR A 604 6.89 6.08 29.23
C TYR A 604 8.21 5.34 29.46
N GLY A 605 9.32 5.92 28.99
CA GLY A 605 10.70 5.45 29.24
C GLY A 605 11.16 5.60 30.69
N ASN A 606 10.40 5.04 31.63
CA ASN A 606 10.61 5.12 33.08
C ASN A 606 11.97 4.58 33.51
N GLY A 607 12.48 3.52 32.88
CA GLY A 607 13.79 2.95 33.16
C GLY A 607 14.91 3.95 32.90
N THR A 608 14.86 4.58 31.75
CA THR A 608 15.83 5.61 31.34
C THR A 608 15.74 6.84 32.23
N ALA A 609 14.51 7.31 32.53
CA ALA A 609 14.28 8.41 33.46
C ALA A 609 14.83 8.09 34.86
N GLN A 610 14.54 6.91 35.40
CA GLN A 610 14.99 6.47 36.73
C GLN A 610 16.52 6.43 36.83
N GLY A 611 17.21 5.94 35.79
CA GLY A 611 18.67 5.87 35.76
C GLY A 611 19.36 7.23 35.84
N PHE A 612 18.72 8.28 35.35
CA PHE A 612 19.30 9.63 35.31
C PHE A 612 18.52 10.67 36.14
N TYR A 613 17.58 10.24 36.96
CA TYR A 613 16.64 11.11 37.68
C TYR A 613 17.31 12.17 38.56
N HIS A 614 18.54 11.91 38.99
CA HIS A 614 19.35 12.79 39.84
C HIS A 614 20.46 13.55 39.09
N SER A 615 20.56 13.43 37.76
CA SER A 615 21.65 13.98 36.96
C SER A 615 21.19 15.17 36.11
N ASN A 616 21.92 16.29 36.18
CA ASN A 616 21.75 17.41 35.24
C ASN A 616 22.55 17.25 33.93
N LYS A 617 23.32 16.17 33.80
CA LYS A 617 24.12 15.87 32.59
C LYS A 617 23.29 15.15 31.54
N VAL A 618 22.12 14.65 31.89
CA VAL A 618 21.23 13.95 30.97
C VAL A 618 19.86 14.62 31.01
N LEU A 619 19.38 15.07 29.85
CA LEU A 619 18.01 15.53 29.69
C LEU A 619 17.19 14.38 29.11
N THR A 620 16.28 13.81 29.89
CA THR A 620 15.34 12.78 29.43
C THR A 620 14.03 13.44 29.01
N ILE A 621 13.61 13.22 27.78
CA ILE A 621 12.35 13.72 27.23
C ILE A 621 11.57 12.50 26.74
N SER A 622 10.35 12.29 27.26
CA SER A 622 9.50 11.18 26.82
C SER A 622 8.13 11.68 26.38
N LEU A 623 7.76 11.38 25.13
CA LEU A 623 6.44 11.62 24.55
C LEU A 623 5.70 10.30 24.52
N HIS A 624 4.72 10.12 25.40
CA HIS A 624 4.05 8.83 25.60
C HIS A 624 2.55 9.01 25.76
N MET A 625 1.76 7.96 25.56
CA MET A 625 0.34 7.99 25.90
C MET A 625 0.15 8.13 27.40
N ASN A 626 -0.89 8.85 27.81
CA ASN A 626 -1.23 9.02 29.22
C ASN A 626 -1.84 7.72 29.80
N HIS A 627 -1.00 6.81 30.31
CA HIS A 627 -1.40 5.48 30.80
C HIS A 627 -1.25 5.29 32.34
N GLY A 628 -0.42 6.10 33.02
CA GLY A 628 -0.21 6.03 34.47
C GLY A 628 0.73 4.90 34.91
N SER A 629 0.62 4.44 36.16
CA SER A 629 1.36 3.25 36.62
C SER A 629 0.60 1.97 36.26
N TRP A 630 1.27 0.96 35.70
CA TRP A 630 0.67 -0.35 35.41
C TRP A 630 1.08 -1.48 36.36
N GLY A 631 1.83 -1.20 37.43
CA GLY A 631 2.04 -2.19 38.49
C GLY A 631 3.34 -2.01 39.28
N PRO A 632 3.68 -2.98 40.14
CA PRO A 632 4.85 -2.88 41.02
C PRO A 632 6.20 -2.73 40.29
N SER A 633 6.33 -3.27 39.07
CA SER A 633 7.54 -3.09 38.23
C SER A 633 7.59 -1.72 37.56
N HIS A 634 6.46 -1.00 37.49
CA HIS A 634 6.31 0.31 36.87
C HIS A 634 5.53 1.27 37.77
N PRO A 635 6.11 1.67 38.92
CA PRO A 635 5.43 2.53 39.88
C PRO A 635 5.30 3.99 39.42
N GLN A 636 6.08 4.40 38.42
CA GLN A 636 6.03 5.75 37.87
C GLN A 636 4.72 5.99 37.10
N ASN A 637 4.19 7.21 37.16
CA ASN A 637 2.97 7.58 36.44
C ASN A 637 3.25 8.19 35.06
N GLY A 638 4.49 8.64 34.80
CA GLY A 638 4.81 9.39 33.58
C GLY A 638 4.16 10.79 33.57
N SER A 639 3.79 11.31 34.75
CA SER A 639 3.08 12.58 34.84
C SER A 639 4.04 13.76 34.65
N VAL A 640 3.47 14.93 34.31
CA VAL A 640 4.22 16.17 34.05
C VAL A 640 4.99 16.70 35.26
N ASP A 641 4.67 16.25 36.46
CA ASP A 641 5.27 16.66 37.73
C ASP A 641 6.42 15.75 38.19
N GLU A 642 6.69 14.65 37.49
CA GLU A 642 7.91 13.85 37.65
C GLU A 642 9.09 14.53 36.94
N LEU A 643 9.76 15.44 37.64
CA LEU A 643 10.71 16.41 37.04
C LEU A 643 12.19 16.07 37.29
N GLY A 644 12.49 14.94 37.92
CA GLY A 644 13.81 14.65 38.47
C GLY A 644 13.95 15.11 39.93
N GLU A 645 15.07 14.77 40.56
CA GLU A 645 15.37 15.06 41.96
C GLU A 645 16.80 15.60 42.14
N GLY A 646 17.04 16.35 43.21
CA GLY A 646 18.36 16.90 43.51
C GLY A 646 18.92 17.74 42.36
N GLU A 647 20.13 17.42 41.91
CA GLU A 647 20.75 18.12 40.77
C GLU A 647 20.01 17.86 39.45
N GLY A 648 19.32 16.73 39.31
CA GLY A 648 18.53 16.36 38.14
C GLY A 648 17.16 17.05 38.06
N TYR A 649 16.77 17.84 39.06
CA TYR A 649 15.49 18.54 39.04
C TYR A 649 15.38 19.50 37.85
N GLY A 650 14.37 19.28 37.01
CA GLY A 650 14.13 20.00 35.75
C GLY A 650 14.78 19.36 34.51
N TYR A 651 15.45 18.22 34.66
CA TYR A 651 16.11 17.49 33.58
C TYR A 651 15.39 16.17 33.19
N ASN A 652 14.22 15.91 33.78
CA ASN A 652 13.25 14.95 33.26
C ASN A 652 12.00 15.68 32.75
N LEU A 653 11.67 15.49 31.48
CA LEU A 653 10.53 16.11 30.80
C LEU A 653 9.58 15.03 30.28
N ASN A 654 8.51 14.82 31.03
CA ASN A 654 7.39 13.97 30.60
C ASN A 654 6.37 14.78 29.81
N ILE A 655 5.97 14.24 28.65
CA ILE A 655 4.94 14.80 27.78
C ILE A 655 3.86 13.72 27.60
N PRO A 656 2.97 13.53 28.60
CA PRO A 656 1.87 12.57 28.50
C PRO A 656 0.81 13.10 27.53
N LEU A 657 0.77 12.52 26.34
CA LEU A 657 -0.14 12.86 25.27
C LEU A 657 -1.48 12.14 25.44
N PRO A 658 -2.61 12.79 25.12
CA PRO A 658 -3.90 12.11 25.10
C PRO A 658 -3.93 10.97 24.10
N ASN A 659 -4.79 9.98 24.35
CA ASN A 659 -5.03 8.92 23.37
C ASN A 659 -5.64 9.51 22.09
N GLY A 660 -5.17 9.06 20.95
CA GLY A 660 -5.58 9.52 19.62
C GLY A 660 -4.76 10.69 19.08
N THR A 661 -3.69 11.11 19.77
CA THR A 661 -2.77 12.14 19.26
C THR A 661 -2.07 11.62 18.00
N GLY A 662 -2.20 12.36 16.90
CA GLY A 662 -1.62 12.02 15.60
C GLY A 662 -0.47 12.96 15.23
N ASP A 663 -0.19 13.03 13.94
CA ASP A 663 0.96 13.75 13.37
C ASP A 663 1.04 15.20 13.86
N LYS A 664 -0.09 15.92 13.89
CA LYS A 664 -0.09 17.34 14.26
C LYS A 664 0.12 17.56 15.75
N GLY A 665 -0.44 16.70 16.59
CA GLY A 665 -0.19 16.76 18.03
C GLY A 665 1.27 16.49 18.37
N TYR A 666 1.91 15.51 17.75
CA TYR A 666 3.35 15.29 17.89
C TYR A 666 4.17 16.48 17.36
N ALA A 667 3.82 17.03 16.20
CA ALA A 667 4.49 18.23 15.67
C ALA A 667 4.38 19.42 16.65
N CYS A 668 3.22 19.62 17.27
CA CYS A 668 2.99 20.63 18.31
C CYS A 668 3.86 20.37 19.55
N ALA A 669 3.87 19.14 20.08
CA ALA A 669 4.71 18.76 21.22
C ALA A 669 6.21 19.01 20.93
N PHE A 670 6.65 18.70 19.71
CA PHE A 670 8.01 19.00 19.28
C PHE A 670 8.30 20.50 19.23
N ASN A 671 7.42 21.29 18.61
CA ASN A 671 7.60 22.75 18.48
C ASN A 671 7.63 23.44 19.84
N GLU A 672 6.71 23.07 20.73
CA GLU A 672 6.42 23.82 21.94
C GLU A 672 7.26 23.36 23.14
N LEU A 673 7.69 22.08 23.16
CA LEU A 673 8.37 21.47 24.31
C LEU A 673 9.74 20.92 23.91
N VAL A 674 9.82 19.99 22.97
CA VAL A 674 11.08 19.26 22.67
C VAL A 674 12.16 20.19 22.10
N VAL A 675 11.86 20.93 21.04
CA VAL A 675 12.82 21.81 20.36
C VAL A 675 13.37 22.88 21.31
N PRO A 676 12.54 23.61 22.08
CA PRO A 676 13.05 24.58 23.04
C PRO A 676 13.89 23.92 24.16
N SER A 677 13.57 22.67 24.55
CA SER A 677 14.31 21.96 25.61
C SER A 677 15.72 21.67 25.17
N ILE A 678 15.86 21.10 23.96
CA ILE A 678 17.14 20.75 23.36
C ILE A 678 17.97 22.00 23.09
N GLN A 679 17.34 23.07 22.60
CA GLN A 679 18.02 24.34 22.36
C GLN A 679 18.62 24.93 23.63
N LYS A 680 17.91 24.83 24.74
CA LYS A 680 18.39 25.34 26.03
C LYS A 680 19.40 24.41 26.68
N PHE A 681 19.25 23.10 26.49
CA PHE A 681 20.14 22.11 27.09
C PHE A 681 21.48 22.03 26.37
N GLU A 682 21.52 22.27 25.05
CA GLU A 682 22.74 22.21 24.22
C GLU A 682 23.53 20.90 24.43
N PRO A 683 22.97 19.75 24.02
CA PRO A 683 23.61 18.45 24.21
C PRO A 683 24.82 18.27 23.29
N ASP A 684 25.78 17.47 23.75
CA ASP A 684 26.92 16.99 22.97
C ASP A 684 26.52 15.86 22.02
N VAL A 685 25.50 15.08 22.36
CA VAL A 685 24.96 14.00 21.53
C VAL A 685 23.48 13.81 21.85
N ILE A 686 22.69 13.48 20.83
CA ILE A 686 21.26 13.15 20.97
C ILE A 686 21.10 11.63 20.80
N VAL A 687 20.33 11.02 21.70
CA VAL A 687 19.85 9.64 21.59
C VAL A 687 18.35 9.69 21.30
N LEU A 688 17.95 9.28 20.10
CA LEU A 688 16.56 9.08 19.72
C LEU A 688 16.16 7.65 20.05
N VAL A 689 15.40 7.49 21.12
CA VAL A 689 14.76 6.22 21.51
C VAL A 689 13.44 6.14 20.76
N ILE A 690 13.25 5.08 19.98
CA ILE A 690 12.11 4.99 19.07
C ILE A 690 11.46 3.60 19.07
N GLY A 691 10.22 3.56 19.54
CA GLY A 691 9.25 2.54 19.19
C GLY A 691 8.33 3.04 18.08
N GLN A 692 7.87 2.14 17.20
CA GLN A 692 6.83 2.47 16.21
C GLN A 692 5.41 2.20 16.73
N ASP A 693 5.25 2.07 18.04
CA ASP A 693 3.98 1.76 18.70
C ASP A 693 3.12 2.99 18.96
N SER A 694 3.62 4.19 18.70
CA SER A 694 2.78 5.39 18.59
C SER A 694 2.02 5.44 17.25
N SER A 695 2.18 4.41 16.40
CA SER A 695 1.50 4.34 15.10
C SER A 695 0.00 4.07 15.22
N ALA A 696 -0.77 4.57 14.25
CA ALA A 696 -2.24 4.44 14.20
C ALA A 696 -2.78 2.99 14.14
N PHE A 697 -1.92 2.02 13.84
CA PHE A 697 -2.30 0.60 13.72
C PHE A 697 -1.65 -0.27 14.80
N ASP A 698 -0.94 0.32 15.74
CA ASP A 698 -0.29 -0.46 16.78
C ASP A 698 -1.31 -1.07 17.75
N PRO A 699 -1.21 -2.38 18.07
CA PRO A 699 -2.15 -3.00 19.00
C PRO A 699 -1.92 -2.59 20.47
N ASN A 700 -0.69 -2.19 20.83
CA ASN A 700 -0.33 -1.84 22.20
C ASN A 700 -0.45 -0.33 22.46
N GLY A 701 -0.13 0.50 21.47
CA GLY A 701 -0.29 1.94 21.57
C GLY A 701 -1.72 2.46 21.41
N ARG A 702 -1.94 3.70 21.84
CA ARG A 702 -3.22 4.42 21.69
C ARG A 702 -3.07 5.75 20.97
N GLN A 703 -2.05 5.87 20.13
CA GLN A 703 -1.75 7.07 19.34
C GLN A 703 -2.04 6.85 17.86
N CYS A 704 -1.92 7.90 17.06
CA CYS A 704 -2.34 7.91 15.65
C CYS A 704 -1.26 8.45 14.71
N LEU A 705 0.03 8.22 15.00
CA LEU A 705 1.09 8.59 14.07
C LEU A 705 1.01 7.78 12.77
N THR A 706 1.18 8.48 11.66
CA THR A 706 1.32 7.89 10.32
C THR A 706 2.79 7.86 9.91
N MET A 707 3.11 7.26 8.76
CA MET A 707 4.45 7.36 8.19
C MET A 707 4.91 8.82 8.03
N GLU A 708 4.01 9.75 7.69
CA GLU A 708 4.38 11.17 7.55
C GLU A 708 4.77 11.80 8.89
N GLY A 709 4.04 11.50 9.97
CA GLY A 709 4.41 11.96 11.31
C GLY A 709 5.78 11.45 11.75
N TYR A 710 6.07 10.15 11.56
CA TYR A 710 7.39 9.58 11.85
C TYR A 710 8.50 10.23 11.01
N ARG A 711 8.23 10.51 9.73
CA ARG A 711 9.16 11.22 8.84
C ARG A 711 9.42 12.64 9.34
N GLU A 712 8.38 13.38 9.70
CA GLU A 712 8.51 14.73 10.24
C GLU A 712 9.32 14.76 11.55
N ILE A 713 9.08 13.80 12.45
CA ILE A 713 9.88 13.62 13.67
C ILE A 713 11.34 13.38 13.31
N GLY A 714 11.64 12.46 12.39
CA GLY A 714 12.99 12.20 11.91
C GLY A 714 13.68 13.47 11.39
N GLN A 715 12.98 14.28 10.59
CA GLN A 715 13.50 15.56 10.09
C GLN A 715 13.77 16.57 11.20
N ARG A 716 12.89 16.63 12.22
CA ARG A 716 13.06 17.53 13.38
C ARG A 716 14.28 17.14 14.19
N VAL A 717 14.45 15.85 14.48
CA VAL A 717 15.60 15.33 15.22
C VAL A 717 16.90 15.53 14.43
N HIS A 718 16.90 15.32 13.11
CA HIS A 718 18.03 15.64 12.24
C HIS A 718 18.46 17.11 12.36
N ARG A 719 17.50 18.05 12.34
CA ARG A 719 17.80 19.48 12.48
C ARG A 719 18.37 19.81 13.86
N LEU A 720 17.81 19.21 14.91
CA LEU A 720 18.31 19.39 16.27
C LEU A 720 19.73 18.85 16.42
N SER A 721 20.01 17.65 15.92
CA SER A 721 21.33 17.05 16.03
C SER A 721 22.38 17.82 15.23
N THR A 722 22.07 18.20 14.00
CA THR A 722 22.95 19.01 13.15
C THR A 722 23.29 20.34 13.82
N ARG A 723 22.31 20.99 14.46
CA ARG A 723 22.48 22.31 15.07
C ARG A 723 23.23 22.28 16.40
N HIS A 724 22.95 21.32 17.27
CA HIS A 724 23.44 21.35 18.66
C HIS A 724 24.60 20.41 18.93
N CYS A 725 24.71 19.29 18.19
CA CYS A 725 25.73 18.27 18.44
C CYS A 725 26.52 17.86 17.17
N ASN A 726 26.65 18.75 16.17
CA ASN A 726 27.38 18.50 14.92
C ASN A 726 26.89 17.23 14.16
N GLY A 727 25.61 16.90 14.33
CA GLY A 727 24.96 15.73 13.73
C GLY A 727 25.14 14.43 14.50
N ARG A 728 25.77 14.42 15.69
CA ARG A 728 25.93 13.21 16.53
C ARG A 728 24.56 12.73 17.03
N LEU A 729 24.03 11.70 16.39
CA LEU A 729 22.72 11.14 16.66
C LEU A 729 22.80 9.61 16.72
N LEU A 730 22.51 9.05 17.89
CA LEU A 730 22.24 7.63 18.04
C LEU A 730 20.73 7.39 17.98
N ILE A 731 20.28 6.43 17.19
CA ILE A 731 18.91 5.95 17.18
C ILE A 731 18.90 4.56 17.82
N VAL A 732 17.96 4.29 18.72
CA VAL A 732 17.84 3.00 19.44
C VAL A 732 16.42 2.48 19.29
N GLN A 733 16.27 1.28 18.71
CA GLN A 733 14.96 0.64 18.52
C GLN A 733 14.37 0.14 19.85
N GLU A 734 13.08 0.40 20.07
CA GLU A 734 12.27 -0.08 21.20
C GLU A 734 11.01 -0.84 20.70
N GLY A 735 9.80 -0.39 21.05
CA GLY A 735 8.50 -0.97 20.72
C GLY A 735 8.05 -0.78 19.27
N GLY A 736 6.76 -1.02 19.01
CA GLY A 736 6.17 -1.02 17.65
C GLY A 736 5.76 -2.41 17.18
N TYR A 737 4.59 -2.85 17.58
CA TYR A 737 4.14 -4.24 17.59
C TYR A 737 3.26 -4.62 16.40
N HIS A 738 2.79 -3.66 15.60
CA HIS A 738 2.20 -4.00 14.32
C HIS A 738 3.27 -4.49 13.33
N VAL A 739 3.38 -5.81 13.17
CA VAL A 739 4.50 -6.54 12.52
C VAL A 739 4.94 -5.97 11.16
N THR A 740 4.02 -5.49 10.32
CA THR A 740 4.35 -4.95 8.99
C THR A 740 4.47 -3.42 9.00
N TYR A 741 3.44 -2.72 9.47
CA TYR A 741 3.41 -1.25 9.48
C TYR A 741 4.52 -0.60 10.31
N SER A 742 5.00 -1.25 11.38
CA SER A 742 6.15 -0.75 12.16
C SER A 742 7.42 -0.64 11.30
N ALA A 743 7.63 -1.56 10.35
CA ALA A 743 8.75 -1.48 9.42
C ALA A 743 8.63 -0.28 8.45
N TYR A 744 7.40 0.04 8.01
CA TYR A 744 7.13 1.23 7.18
C TYR A 744 7.34 2.53 7.96
N CYS A 745 6.88 2.61 9.21
CA CYS A 745 7.10 3.76 10.09
C CYS A 745 8.59 3.96 10.41
N LEU A 746 9.33 2.87 10.64
CA LEU A 746 10.78 2.89 10.80
C LEU A 746 11.45 3.47 9.54
N HIS A 747 11.09 2.96 8.37
CA HIS A 747 11.63 3.43 7.10
C HIS A 747 11.39 4.94 6.92
N ALA A 748 10.16 5.40 7.14
CA ALA A 748 9.80 6.81 7.07
C ALA A 748 10.58 7.68 8.07
N THR A 749 10.78 7.20 9.31
CA THR A 749 11.63 7.87 10.31
C THR A 749 13.03 8.10 9.76
N LEU A 750 13.65 7.06 9.20
CA LEU A 750 15.03 7.14 8.70
C LEU A 750 15.13 8.02 7.44
N GLU A 751 14.12 8.06 6.57
CA GLU A 751 14.04 9.05 5.48
C GLU A 751 14.09 10.48 6.01
N GLY A 752 13.34 10.73 7.09
CA GLY A 752 13.33 12.01 7.78
C GLY A 752 14.69 12.35 8.39
N VAL A 753 15.34 11.38 9.05
CA VAL A 753 16.67 11.55 9.63
C VAL A 753 17.75 11.82 8.57
N LEU A 754 17.65 11.16 7.41
CA LEU A 754 18.50 11.43 6.25
C LEU A 754 18.19 12.77 5.58
N ASN A 755 17.07 13.41 5.98
CA ASN A 755 16.55 14.64 5.40
C ASN A 755 16.44 14.56 3.88
N LEU A 756 15.89 13.44 3.38
CA LEU A 756 15.70 13.21 1.95
C LEU A 756 14.69 14.21 1.36
N PRO A 757 14.90 14.67 0.12
CA PRO A 757 14.07 15.72 -0.49
C PRO A 757 12.64 15.26 -0.80
N SER A 758 12.41 13.95 -0.88
CA SER A 758 11.12 13.35 -1.15
C SER A 758 11.02 11.97 -0.49
N PRO A 759 9.82 11.55 -0.05
CA PRO A 759 9.58 10.18 0.39
C PRO A 759 9.97 9.17 -0.70
N LEU A 760 10.64 8.08 -0.30
CA LEU A 760 10.95 6.93 -1.16
C LEU A 760 9.84 5.88 -1.13
N LEU A 761 9.05 5.84 -0.05
CA LEU A 761 7.85 5.01 0.08
C LEU A 761 6.60 5.85 0.38
N GLU A 762 5.51 5.51 -0.31
CA GLU A 762 4.17 6.00 0.02
C GLU A 762 3.58 5.17 1.16
N ASP A 763 2.67 5.78 1.93
CA ASP A 763 1.94 5.08 2.98
C ASP A 763 0.85 4.18 2.36
N PRO A 764 0.93 2.85 2.51
CA PRO A 764 0.01 1.94 1.83
C PRO A 764 -1.38 1.88 2.46
N ILE A 765 -1.55 2.32 3.71
CA ILE A 765 -2.78 2.07 4.48
C ILE A 765 -3.22 3.22 5.39
N ALA A 766 -2.46 4.31 5.53
CA ALA A 766 -2.86 5.41 6.40
C ALA A 766 -4.02 6.22 5.81
N TYR A 767 -5.15 6.18 6.52
CA TYR A 767 -6.17 7.20 6.51
C TYR A 767 -6.80 7.24 7.90
N TYR A 768 -6.49 8.27 8.69
CA TYR A 768 -7.08 8.45 10.02
C TYR A 768 -7.39 9.93 10.29
N PRO A 769 -8.64 10.29 10.64
CA PRO A 769 -8.99 11.67 10.99
C PRO A 769 -8.57 11.99 12.44
N GLU A 770 -7.54 12.82 12.62
CA GLU A 770 -7.08 13.33 13.93
C GLU A 770 -7.94 14.50 14.46
N ASP A 771 -8.21 14.55 15.77
CA ASP A 771 -8.73 15.76 16.46
C ASP A 771 -7.57 16.61 17.01
N GLU A 772 -7.03 17.46 16.15
CA GLU A 772 -5.90 18.35 16.44
C GLU A 772 -6.19 19.32 17.61
N THR A 773 -7.45 19.71 17.81
CA THR A 773 -7.81 20.77 18.77
C THR A 773 -7.62 20.32 20.21
N PHE A 774 -7.95 19.05 20.49
CA PHE A 774 -7.80 18.49 21.81
C PHE A 774 -6.32 18.30 22.18
N SER A 775 -5.53 17.72 21.28
CA SER A 775 -4.09 17.54 21.46
C SER A 775 -3.38 18.87 21.73
N SER A 776 -3.70 19.91 20.95
CA SER A 776 -3.09 21.23 21.10
C SER A 776 -3.40 21.88 22.45
N HIS A 777 -4.64 21.77 22.94
CA HIS A 777 -5.01 22.30 24.27
C HIS A 777 -4.26 21.60 25.41
N VAL A 778 -4.08 20.28 25.32
CA VAL A 778 -3.35 19.54 26.35
C VAL A 778 -1.86 19.89 26.32
N ILE A 779 -1.25 19.99 25.14
CA ILE A 779 0.16 20.38 24.99
C ILE A 779 0.40 21.79 25.55
N GLU A 780 -0.50 22.74 25.28
CA GLU A 780 -0.42 24.09 25.83
C GLU A 780 -0.55 24.08 27.36
N ALA A 781 -1.40 23.22 27.93
CA ALA A 781 -1.48 23.06 29.39
C ALA A 781 -0.17 22.51 29.99
N ILE A 782 0.44 21.51 29.35
CA ILE A 782 1.74 20.95 29.76
C ILE A 782 2.83 22.04 29.72
N LYS A 783 2.89 22.81 28.64
CA LYS A 783 3.84 23.93 28.47
C LYS A 783 3.70 24.97 29.58
N ASN A 784 2.47 25.36 29.90
CA ASN A 784 2.21 26.32 30.97
C ASN A 784 2.63 25.79 32.34
N TYR A 785 2.41 24.50 32.61
CA TYR A 785 2.88 23.84 33.83
C TYR A 785 4.41 23.84 33.93
N GLN A 786 5.10 23.42 32.85
CA GLN A 786 6.56 23.39 32.77
C GLN A 786 7.17 24.78 33.01
N LYS A 787 6.59 25.83 32.41
CA LYS A 787 7.04 27.22 32.61
C LYS A 787 6.91 27.69 34.06
N ASP A 788 5.85 27.31 34.77
CA ASP A 788 5.61 27.70 36.16
C ASP A 788 6.49 26.94 37.16
N LYS A 789 6.70 25.64 36.95
CA LYS A 789 7.34 24.77 37.96
C LYS A 789 8.84 24.61 37.79
N VAL A 790 9.34 24.53 36.57
CA VAL A 790 10.72 24.12 36.33
C VAL A 790 11.64 25.34 36.17
N PRO A 791 12.67 25.52 37.02
CA PRO A 791 13.61 26.64 36.95
C PRO A 791 14.33 26.73 35.60
N PHE A 792 14.58 25.57 34.98
CA PHE A 792 15.10 25.45 33.63
C PHE A 792 14.21 26.16 32.59
N TRP A 793 12.99 26.60 32.89
CA TRP A 793 12.13 27.36 31.95
C TRP A 793 11.81 28.80 32.36
N LYS A 794 12.26 29.25 33.53
CA LYS A 794 11.89 30.56 34.11
C LYS A 794 12.62 31.79 33.54
N ALA A 795 13.51 31.61 32.56
CA ALA A 795 14.33 32.67 31.99
C ALA A 795 14.09 32.93 30.49
N ALA A 796 12.89 32.61 29.98
CA ALA A 796 12.47 32.90 28.61
C ALA A 796 11.80 34.28 28.50
#